data_AF-A0A2H5FQD2-F1
#
_entry.id   AF-A0A2H5FQD2-F1
#
_cell.length_a   1.000
_cell.length_b   1.000
_cell.length_c   1.000
_cell.angle_alpha   90.00
_cell.angle_beta   90.00
_cell.angle_gamma   90.00
#
_symmetry.space_group_name_H-M   'P 1'
#
loop_
_entity.id
_entity.type
_entity.pdbx_description
1 polymer ?
#
loop_
_entity_poly.entity_id
_entity_poly.type
_entity_poly.pdbx_seq_one_letter_code
_entity_poly.pdbx_strand_id
1 'polypeptide(L)'
;MPKIYLLTAPFDEDAKTGDGQYAASLELGFAENYDISCTWLKKELKHYSIPFPSDTTSIPADTIPSAIVLQPVANENTIISGYKLKEALSSIEEAQEVNIKTVSPRTPKVLVKHDNSLQSLTIMDIYSQKPIQLDEINVDKIINSLKTKKTKLEKAIEDNNDELSKIKKPKSKLARLIKLYNENKENIKDHCSLNEYIEAHLIPKDFSTRHKKALDNFLSLKEHFAGPVNLKALEKLTDKFTGIKDYTYDFHSNNLPYDLERDKKFRNFYGFDEFKGSIKGIITELEELSRIRLAVSERYEHSFKAINEGNEDLQSKLAFIKLIFNDGFKEVYDQEKFIKALLNPVEDAIRSYTNVKNKLENIQDIFANNDGYRDNLILELQNLISNQQEPYLSANKMLSGFYGKRILSASEGFHLAYQANRRDPIKPEVIKSMIASMQPIEEDTHLDIHIRPPDCGVFITPEDIKKFQEAKIKVNITIHEYKQNYTRRYLQQYTHDLMRQADSVQFFNESDRDNAIIAATYGDCDKRNTNESTGVAKKIREVGEDYTLNKYPVKKYDLKGKSGLTVASQKLSTTPDHPLDVVAKKPNILSFGTIRPGKGFEEALKLAQLVKQNASSIEKKIPQIPIVKLAGDPQDKELMQQIVEERFGSVAVETYQITQAYDSKFTNSQRRDYWKNLVNELNRQVKEDGATLNNPYIEIHPWCEAHELLKLKQSCKYVCRMDDMGMRNNGSAIISVLDVGVVYTKFGSVTDDVFIKGGKYGNAVDIGEYRYGKFSLLKKEKDFIKEHDKEPLPKWLIKNPDSAYKRQPESRDPQDILNSIVAREENQLAYSKDIINSENYKTIVEAQKLLTERFTLKNAVDHLLENVGLQDLIIKEKVDDLLETEEPLLTQTNNLGELATILPERLYLSKSCPELGFFGSRRSKLEIEEDNNKLKKSIIVF
;
A
#
# COMPACT_ATOMS: atom_id res chain seq x y z
N MET A 1 10.18 -7.95 34.80
CA MET A 1 10.97 -7.02 33.97
C MET A 1 10.17 -6.77 32.70
N PRO A 2 10.09 -5.53 32.18
CA PRO A 2 9.36 -5.26 30.95
C PRO A 2 9.88 -6.11 29.78
N LYS A 3 8.96 -6.58 28.94
CA LYS A 3 9.26 -7.35 27.73
C LYS A 3 8.57 -6.70 26.54
N ILE A 4 9.34 -6.39 25.51
CA ILE A 4 8.84 -5.81 24.27
C ILE A 4 8.98 -6.84 23.15
N TYR A 5 7.90 -7.12 22.46
CA TYR A 5 7.89 -7.96 21.27
C TYR A 5 7.58 -7.10 20.06
N LEU A 6 8.30 -7.31 18.97
CA LEU A 6 8.08 -6.61 17.70
C LEU A 6 7.47 -7.59 16.70
N LEU A 7 6.43 -7.16 15.99
CA LEU A 7 5.81 -7.90 14.91
C LEU A 7 5.72 -7.03 13.67
N THR A 8 6.58 -7.32 12.70
CA THR A 8 6.37 -6.90 11.33
C THR A 8 5.44 -7.91 10.71
N ALA A 9 4.18 -7.53 10.48
CA ALA A 9 3.18 -8.43 9.89
C ALA A 9 3.80 -9.16 8.66
N PRO A 10 3.57 -10.47 8.51
CA PRO A 10 4.56 -11.55 8.29
C PRO A 10 5.24 -11.59 6.91
N PHE A 11 5.60 -10.42 6.35
CA PHE A 11 6.07 -10.25 4.99
C PHE A 11 7.44 -9.56 4.92
N ASP A 12 8.03 -9.23 6.08
CA ASP A 12 9.31 -8.52 6.11
C ASP A 12 10.20 -8.87 7.31
N GLU A 13 10.29 -10.15 7.67
CA GLU A 13 11.21 -10.63 8.72
C GLU A 13 12.70 -10.49 8.36
N ASP A 14 12.98 -10.30 7.06
CA ASP A 14 14.30 -10.13 6.48
C ASP A 14 14.77 -8.66 6.40
N ALA A 15 13.99 -7.70 6.93
CA ALA A 15 14.28 -6.26 6.85
C ALA A 15 14.50 -5.72 5.42
N LYS A 16 13.77 -6.26 4.44
CA LYS A 16 13.77 -5.83 3.04
C LYS A 16 12.99 -4.53 2.82
N THR A 17 12.04 -4.21 3.70
CA THR A 17 11.23 -2.98 3.63
C THR A 17 11.48 -2.06 4.84
N GLY A 18 10.84 -0.89 4.84
CA GLY A 18 10.99 0.09 5.92
C GLY A 18 10.50 -0.42 7.28
N ASP A 19 9.57 -1.38 7.28
CA ASP A 19 8.94 -1.91 8.50
C ASP A 19 9.90 -2.85 9.24
N GLY A 20 10.54 -3.77 8.52
CA GLY A 20 11.59 -4.64 9.05
C GLY A 20 12.88 -3.90 9.36
N GLN A 21 13.25 -2.86 8.59
CA GLN A 21 14.37 -1.98 8.95
C GLN A 21 14.14 -1.27 10.28
N TYR A 22 12.93 -0.75 10.50
CA TYR A 22 12.58 -0.10 11.76
C TYR A 22 12.56 -1.09 12.95
N ALA A 23 12.00 -2.29 12.76
CA ALA A 23 12.04 -3.33 13.78
C ALA A 23 13.47 -3.75 14.17
N ALA A 24 14.35 -3.91 13.17
CA ALA A 24 15.77 -4.18 13.41
C ALA A 24 16.45 -3.05 14.20
N SER A 25 16.14 -1.78 13.88
CA SER A 25 16.67 -0.63 14.61
C SER A 25 16.18 -0.58 16.06
N LEU A 26 14.92 -0.94 16.32
CA LEU A 26 14.38 -1.03 17.69
C LEU A 26 15.06 -2.14 18.49
N GLU A 27 15.14 -3.36 17.94
CA GLU A 27 15.81 -4.50 18.59
C GLU A 27 17.26 -4.15 18.99
N LEU A 28 18.01 -3.55 18.06
CA LEU A 28 19.36 -3.07 18.34
C LEU A 28 19.38 -1.93 19.36
N GLY A 29 18.47 -0.97 19.25
CA GLY A 29 18.40 0.18 20.15
C GLY A 29 18.15 -0.22 21.59
N PHE A 30 17.25 -1.18 21.84
CA PHE A 30 17.04 -1.73 23.18
C PHE A 30 18.32 -2.41 23.68
N ALA A 31 18.92 -3.29 22.88
CA ALA A 31 20.14 -3.99 23.27
C ALA A 31 21.33 -3.06 23.59
N GLU A 32 21.43 -1.92 22.91
CA GLU A 32 22.51 -0.94 23.13
C GLU A 32 22.23 0.05 24.28
N ASN A 33 20.97 0.36 24.60
CA ASN A 33 20.62 1.49 25.49
C ASN A 33 19.84 1.10 26.76
N TYR A 34 19.27 -0.11 26.83
CA TYR A 34 18.37 -0.53 27.92
C TYR A 34 18.55 -2.00 28.30
N ASP A 35 18.44 -2.31 29.59
CA ASP A 35 18.31 -3.69 30.08
C ASP A 35 16.84 -4.16 30.02
N ILE A 36 16.24 -4.06 28.83
CA ILE A 36 14.85 -4.45 28.55
C ILE A 36 14.89 -5.47 27.41
N SER A 37 14.24 -6.62 27.61
CA SER A 37 14.18 -7.64 26.57
C SER A 37 13.30 -7.16 25.41
N CYS A 38 13.92 -6.96 24.25
CA CYS A 38 13.23 -6.69 23.00
C CYS A 38 13.44 -7.86 22.04
N THR A 39 12.35 -8.51 21.60
CA THR A 39 12.40 -9.69 20.74
C THR A 39 11.59 -9.46 19.47
N TRP A 40 12.25 -9.49 18.31
CA TRP A 40 11.54 -9.49 17.04
C TRP A 40 11.00 -10.90 16.70
N LEU A 41 9.68 -11.03 16.62
CA LEU A 41 9.01 -12.29 16.31
C LEU A 41 9.30 -12.70 14.86
N LYS A 42 9.91 -13.87 14.66
CA LYS A 42 10.30 -14.41 13.36
C LYS A 42 9.94 -15.89 13.25
N LYS A 43 9.45 -16.31 12.08
CA LYS A 43 9.16 -17.71 11.77
C LYS A 43 10.43 -18.55 11.78
N GLU A 44 11.52 -18.05 11.18
CA GLU A 44 12.79 -18.80 11.11
C GLU A 44 13.42 -19.07 12.48
N LEU A 45 13.19 -18.16 13.44
CA LEU A 45 13.59 -18.31 14.84
C LEU A 45 12.60 -19.14 15.67
N LYS A 46 11.57 -19.71 15.03
CA LYS A 46 10.51 -20.51 15.66
C LYS A 46 9.71 -19.74 16.72
N HIS A 47 9.64 -18.42 16.63
CA HIS A 47 8.75 -17.62 17.48
C HIS A 47 7.27 -17.90 17.17
N TYR A 48 6.96 -18.41 15.98
CA TYR A 48 5.67 -18.93 15.62
C TYR A 48 5.79 -19.95 14.47
N SER A 49 4.73 -20.70 14.22
CA SER A 49 4.64 -21.65 13.10
C SER A 49 3.36 -21.45 12.31
N ILE A 50 3.38 -21.75 11.02
CA ILE A 50 2.18 -21.74 10.18
C ILE A 50 1.69 -23.19 10.03
N PRO A 51 0.59 -23.58 10.69
CA PRO A 51 0.05 -24.94 10.60
C PRO A 51 -0.72 -25.11 9.29
N PHE A 52 -0.01 -25.54 8.24
CA PHE A 52 -0.63 -25.86 6.96
C PHE A 52 -1.52 -27.10 7.08
N PRO A 53 -2.53 -27.24 6.19
CA PRO A 53 -3.28 -28.48 6.06
C PRO A 53 -2.36 -29.70 5.93
N SER A 54 -2.80 -30.81 6.49
CA SER A 54 -2.02 -32.05 6.60
C SER A 54 -1.42 -32.46 5.24
N ASP A 55 -0.13 -32.80 5.24
CA ASP A 55 0.64 -33.21 4.06
C ASP A 55 0.63 -32.21 2.89
N THR A 56 0.50 -30.91 3.17
CA THR A 56 0.58 -29.84 2.16
C THR A 56 1.71 -28.84 2.39
N THR A 57 2.05 -28.11 1.33
CA THR A 57 2.80 -26.86 1.39
C THR A 57 1.95 -25.74 0.79
N SER A 58 2.18 -24.49 1.20
CA SER A 58 1.44 -23.34 0.68
C SER A 58 1.94 -22.88 -0.69
N ILE A 59 1.10 -22.12 -1.38
CA ILE A 59 1.45 -21.39 -2.60
C ILE A 59 1.06 -19.92 -2.36
N PRO A 60 2.03 -18.98 -2.32
CA PRO A 60 3.48 -19.17 -2.33
C PRO A 60 4.00 -19.99 -1.14
N ALA A 61 5.14 -20.65 -1.32
CA ALA A 61 5.75 -21.50 -0.30
C ALA A 61 5.96 -20.75 1.01
N ASP A 62 5.72 -21.44 2.13
CA ASP A 62 6.00 -20.95 3.48
C ASP A 62 5.22 -19.71 3.94
N THR A 63 4.10 -19.38 3.28
CA THR A 63 3.25 -18.22 3.58
C THR A 63 1.80 -18.62 3.87
N ILE A 64 1.02 -17.73 4.50
CA ILE A 64 -0.43 -17.91 4.65
C ILE A 64 -1.10 -17.45 3.34
N PRO A 65 -1.69 -18.37 2.53
CA PRO A 65 -2.16 -18.05 1.18
C PRO A 65 -3.20 -16.93 1.12
N SER A 66 -4.05 -16.79 2.14
CA SER A 66 -5.07 -15.73 2.17
C SER A 66 -4.51 -14.36 2.56
N ALA A 67 -3.35 -14.30 3.21
CA ALA A 67 -2.77 -13.06 3.73
C ALA A 67 -1.81 -12.41 2.72
N ILE A 68 -0.90 -13.21 2.14
CA ILE A 68 0.16 -12.74 1.21
C ILE A 68 -0.39 -12.08 -0.05
N VAL A 69 -1.61 -12.43 -0.46
CA VAL A 69 -2.24 -11.94 -1.69
C VAL A 69 -2.89 -10.57 -1.55
N LEU A 70 -3.07 -10.07 -0.33
CA LEU A 70 -3.89 -8.88 -0.09
C LEU A 70 -3.25 -7.60 -0.61
N GLN A 71 -1.91 -7.48 -0.54
CA GLN A 71 -1.18 -6.35 -1.11
C GLN A 71 -1.33 -6.27 -2.64
N PRO A 72 -1.03 -7.33 -3.42
CA PRO A 72 -1.30 -7.33 -4.85
C PRO A 72 -2.74 -7.01 -5.24
N VAL A 73 -3.72 -7.51 -4.47
CA VAL A 73 -5.15 -7.24 -4.70
C VAL A 73 -5.50 -5.77 -4.45
N ALA A 74 -4.94 -5.16 -3.40
CA ALA A 74 -5.05 -3.73 -3.16
C ALA A 74 -4.44 -2.89 -4.30
N ASN A 75 -3.46 -3.46 -5.02
CA ASN A 75 -2.85 -2.91 -6.23
C ASN A 75 -3.54 -3.39 -7.51
N GLU A 76 -4.82 -3.76 -7.39
CA GLU A 76 -5.72 -4.10 -8.50
C GLU A 76 -5.39 -5.38 -9.27
N ASN A 77 -4.54 -6.25 -8.72
CA ASN A 77 -4.19 -7.53 -9.34
C ASN A 77 -5.10 -8.66 -8.86
N THR A 78 -5.19 -9.70 -9.67
CA THR A 78 -5.73 -11.01 -9.29
C THR A 78 -4.55 -11.94 -9.08
N ILE A 79 -4.48 -12.57 -7.91
CA ILE A 79 -3.36 -13.46 -7.55
C ILE A 79 -3.88 -14.84 -7.17
N ILE A 80 -3.29 -15.87 -7.73
CA ILE A 80 -3.55 -17.26 -7.34
C ILE A 80 -2.74 -17.60 -6.10
N SER A 81 -3.38 -18.29 -5.17
CA SER A 81 -2.75 -18.83 -3.97
C SER A 81 -3.41 -20.15 -3.60
N GLY A 82 -2.88 -20.90 -2.63
CA GLY A 82 -3.51 -22.14 -2.18
C GLY A 82 -2.48 -23.12 -1.65
N TYR A 83 -2.61 -24.39 -2.04
CA TYR A 83 -1.80 -25.47 -1.49
C TYR A 83 -1.28 -26.43 -2.55
N LYS A 84 -0.16 -27.06 -2.26
CA LYS A 84 0.42 -28.18 -3.01
C LYS A 84 0.50 -29.40 -2.10
N LEU A 85 0.04 -30.54 -2.59
CA LEU A 85 0.18 -31.84 -1.92
C LEU A 85 1.65 -32.28 -1.93
N LYS A 86 2.16 -32.77 -0.79
CA LYS A 86 3.53 -33.27 -0.69
C LYS A 86 3.69 -34.63 -1.37
N GLU A 87 2.68 -35.48 -1.26
CA GLU A 87 2.72 -36.86 -1.74
C GLU A 87 1.49 -37.21 -2.59
N ALA A 88 1.52 -38.37 -3.25
CA ALA A 88 0.42 -38.84 -4.09
C ALA A 88 -0.83 -39.23 -3.29
N LEU A 89 -0.64 -39.69 -2.05
CA LEU A 89 -1.70 -40.18 -1.16
C LEU A 89 -2.14 -39.13 -0.11
N SER A 90 -1.61 -37.91 -0.18
CA SER A 90 -1.99 -36.82 0.73
C SER A 90 -3.49 -36.54 0.63
N SER A 91 -4.16 -36.36 1.78
CA SER A 91 -5.58 -35.98 1.81
C SER A 91 -5.78 -34.58 1.21
N ILE A 92 -6.85 -34.40 0.45
CA ILE A 92 -7.21 -33.13 -0.18
C ILE A 92 -8.24 -32.34 0.63
N GLU A 93 -8.92 -32.99 1.57
CA GLU A 93 -10.16 -32.50 2.20
C GLU A 93 -9.94 -31.20 2.97
N GLU A 94 -8.95 -31.19 3.86
CA GLU A 94 -8.63 -30.03 4.70
C GLU A 94 -8.19 -28.83 3.85
N ALA A 95 -7.27 -29.04 2.90
CA ALA A 95 -6.78 -27.97 2.02
C ALA A 95 -7.88 -27.38 1.13
N GLN A 96 -8.79 -28.23 0.65
CA GLN A 96 -9.94 -27.83 -0.15
C GLN A 96 -10.96 -27.03 0.67
N GLU A 97 -11.25 -27.45 1.91
CA GLU A 97 -12.12 -26.72 2.82
C GLU A 97 -11.55 -25.32 3.12
N VAL A 98 -10.25 -25.21 3.38
CA VAL A 98 -9.57 -23.92 3.57
C VAL A 98 -9.67 -23.06 2.32
N ASN A 99 -9.45 -23.62 1.13
CA ASN A 99 -9.59 -22.90 -0.14
C ASN A 99 -11.02 -22.38 -0.35
N ILE A 100 -12.05 -23.17 -0.05
CA ILE A 100 -13.46 -22.77 -0.16
C ILE A 100 -13.79 -21.61 0.79
N LYS A 101 -13.27 -21.63 2.03
CA LYS A 101 -13.51 -20.56 3.03
C LYS A 101 -12.77 -19.26 2.69
N THR A 102 -11.63 -19.36 2.00
CA THR A 102 -10.70 -18.23 1.80
C THR A 102 -10.64 -17.71 0.35
N VAL A 103 -11.45 -18.25 -0.57
CA VAL A 103 -11.55 -17.73 -1.94
C VAL A 103 -12.27 -16.38 -1.98
N SER A 104 -11.85 -15.53 -2.92
CA SER A 104 -12.53 -14.28 -3.28
C SER A 104 -12.38 -14.05 -4.78
N PRO A 105 -13.13 -13.11 -5.40
CA PRO A 105 -13.05 -12.89 -6.83
C PRO A 105 -11.63 -12.59 -7.34
N ARG A 106 -10.83 -11.85 -6.56
CA ARG A 106 -9.44 -11.48 -6.91
C ARG A 106 -8.38 -12.38 -6.28
N THR A 107 -8.79 -13.38 -5.50
CA THR A 107 -7.90 -14.37 -4.87
C THR A 107 -8.37 -15.80 -5.13
N PRO A 108 -8.42 -16.22 -6.41
CA PRO A 108 -8.70 -17.60 -6.77
C PRO A 108 -7.73 -18.55 -6.04
N LYS A 109 -8.24 -19.72 -5.68
CA LYS A 109 -7.49 -20.72 -4.89
C LYS A 109 -7.19 -21.96 -5.70
N VAL A 110 -5.99 -22.50 -5.59
CA VAL A 110 -5.59 -23.74 -6.26
C VAL A 110 -5.23 -24.83 -5.27
N LEU A 111 -5.48 -26.07 -5.69
CA LEU A 111 -4.83 -27.25 -5.13
C LEU A 111 -3.99 -27.87 -6.23
N VAL A 112 -2.70 -28.08 -5.95
CA VAL A 112 -1.73 -28.64 -6.90
C VAL A 112 -1.28 -30.00 -6.38
N LYS A 113 -1.20 -31.00 -7.27
CA LYS A 113 -0.70 -32.34 -6.93
C LYS A 113 0.81 -32.33 -6.66
N HIS A 114 1.32 -33.41 -6.09
CA HIS A 114 2.76 -33.59 -5.85
C HIS A 114 3.61 -33.46 -7.13
N ASP A 115 3.09 -33.89 -8.28
CA ASP A 115 3.70 -33.82 -9.62
C ASP A 115 3.65 -32.42 -10.29
N ASN A 116 3.13 -31.41 -9.58
CA ASN A 116 2.89 -30.04 -10.04
C ASN A 116 1.73 -29.85 -11.02
N SER A 117 0.92 -30.87 -11.30
CA SER A 117 -0.33 -30.69 -12.06
C SER A 117 -1.45 -30.11 -11.21
N LEU A 118 -2.41 -29.44 -11.84
CA LEU A 118 -3.57 -28.90 -11.14
C LEU A 118 -4.45 -30.07 -10.64
N GLN A 119 -4.80 -30.07 -9.35
CA GLN A 119 -5.83 -30.95 -8.78
C GLN A 119 -7.20 -30.29 -8.89
N SER A 120 -7.30 -29.02 -8.49
CA SER A 120 -8.52 -28.23 -8.64
C SER A 120 -8.25 -26.74 -8.57
N LEU A 121 -9.15 -25.97 -9.17
CA LEU A 121 -9.22 -24.52 -9.09
C LEU A 121 -10.54 -24.13 -8.40
N THR A 122 -10.47 -23.34 -7.34
CA THR A 122 -11.63 -22.75 -6.67
C THR A 122 -11.70 -21.26 -7.02
N ILE A 123 -12.82 -20.82 -7.56
CA ILE A 123 -13.09 -19.42 -7.89
C ILE A 123 -14.30 -18.93 -7.10
N MET A 124 -14.42 -17.62 -6.93
CA MET A 124 -15.65 -17.01 -6.43
C MET A 124 -16.47 -16.50 -7.60
N ASP A 125 -17.68 -17.02 -7.77
CA ASP A 125 -18.62 -16.44 -8.74
C ASP A 125 -19.09 -15.07 -8.26
N ILE A 126 -18.98 -14.04 -9.11
CA ILE A 126 -19.22 -12.66 -8.71
C ILE A 126 -20.70 -12.32 -8.49
N TYR A 127 -21.62 -13.13 -9.04
CA TYR A 127 -23.06 -12.92 -8.89
C TYR A 127 -23.59 -13.60 -7.66
N SER A 128 -23.37 -14.91 -7.55
CA SER A 128 -23.84 -15.69 -6.41
C SER A 128 -23.00 -15.47 -5.15
N GLN A 129 -21.77 -14.95 -5.30
CA GLN A 129 -20.76 -14.90 -4.22
C GLN A 129 -20.54 -16.27 -3.56
N LYS A 130 -20.68 -17.34 -4.36
CA LYS A 130 -20.43 -18.70 -3.93
C LYS A 130 -19.11 -19.22 -4.50
N PRO A 131 -18.34 -19.97 -3.69
CA PRO A 131 -17.22 -20.73 -4.20
C PRO A 131 -17.67 -21.75 -5.24
N ILE A 132 -17.02 -21.76 -6.40
CA ILE A 132 -17.17 -22.76 -7.45
C ILE A 132 -15.86 -23.52 -7.55
N GLN A 133 -15.94 -24.84 -7.43
CA GLN A 133 -14.79 -25.72 -7.56
C GLN A 133 -14.76 -26.37 -8.94
N LEU A 134 -13.63 -26.23 -9.61
CA LEU A 134 -13.34 -26.74 -10.95
C LEU A 134 -12.21 -27.76 -10.83
N ASP A 135 -12.59 -29.03 -10.76
CA ASP A 135 -11.70 -30.17 -10.99
C ASP A 135 -11.84 -30.67 -12.44
N GLU A 136 -11.00 -31.63 -12.83
CA GLU A 136 -10.97 -32.16 -14.19
C GLU A 136 -12.34 -32.72 -14.63
N ILE A 137 -13.02 -33.44 -13.74
CA ILE A 137 -14.33 -34.07 -14.02
C ILE A 137 -15.39 -33.00 -14.27
N ASN A 138 -15.43 -31.97 -13.44
CA ASN A 138 -16.39 -30.87 -13.54
C ASN A 138 -16.12 -30.02 -14.79
N VAL A 139 -14.85 -29.76 -15.11
CA VAL A 139 -14.46 -29.08 -16.35
C VAL A 139 -14.89 -29.90 -17.58
N ASP A 140 -14.72 -31.21 -17.56
CA ASP A 140 -15.17 -32.10 -18.65
C ASP A 140 -16.68 -32.12 -18.83
N LYS A 141 -17.45 -32.11 -17.72
CA LYS A 141 -18.91 -31.95 -17.78
C LYS A 141 -19.32 -30.65 -18.44
N ILE A 142 -18.66 -29.53 -18.11
CA ILE A 142 -18.95 -28.22 -18.70
C ILE A 142 -18.60 -28.20 -20.19
N ILE A 143 -17.43 -28.72 -20.58
CA ILE A 143 -17.01 -28.83 -21.99
C ILE A 143 -18.03 -29.64 -22.79
N ASN A 144 -18.46 -30.79 -22.26
CA ASN A 144 -19.44 -31.64 -22.92
C ASN A 144 -20.80 -30.94 -23.01
N SER A 145 -21.26 -30.29 -21.95
CA SER A 145 -22.50 -29.50 -21.95
C SER A 145 -22.47 -28.39 -23.00
N LEU A 146 -21.36 -27.65 -23.11
CA LEU A 146 -21.19 -26.62 -24.15
C LEU A 146 -21.22 -27.23 -25.56
N LYS A 147 -20.57 -28.37 -25.79
CA LYS A 147 -20.61 -29.06 -27.09
C LYS A 147 -22.04 -29.50 -27.43
N THR A 148 -22.74 -30.15 -26.50
CA THR A 148 -24.14 -30.59 -26.68
C THR A 148 -25.07 -29.40 -26.95
N LYS A 149 -24.93 -28.30 -26.20
CA LYS A 149 -25.68 -27.05 -26.41
C LYS A 149 -25.54 -26.55 -27.84
N LYS A 150 -24.31 -26.53 -28.37
CA LYS A 150 -24.04 -26.11 -29.76
C LYS A 150 -24.73 -27.02 -30.77
N THR A 151 -24.54 -28.34 -30.66
CA THR A 151 -25.15 -29.30 -31.60
C THR A 151 -26.68 -29.23 -31.59
N LYS A 152 -27.30 -29.11 -30.42
CA LYS A 152 -28.77 -28.97 -30.30
C LYS A 152 -29.27 -27.68 -30.92
N LEU A 153 -28.56 -26.57 -30.74
CA LEU A 153 -28.92 -25.29 -31.35
C LEU A 153 -28.72 -25.29 -32.87
N GLU A 154 -27.64 -25.87 -33.39
CA GLU A 154 -27.41 -26.01 -34.84
C GLU A 154 -28.52 -26.82 -35.50
N LYS A 155 -28.90 -27.96 -34.92
CA LYS A 155 -30.05 -28.75 -35.40
C LYS A 155 -31.36 -27.95 -35.37
N ALA A 156 -31.63 -27.22 -34.29
CA ALA A 156 -32.83 -26.39 -34.20
C ALA A 156 -32.86 -25.28 -35.26
N ILE A 157 -31.71 -24.67 -35.58
CA ILE A 157 -31.59 -23.68 -36.65
C ILE A 157 -31.93 -24.31 -38.00
N GLU A 158 -31.38 -25.49 -38.30
CA GLU A 158 -31.66 -26.25 -39.52
C GLU A 158 -33.16 -26.58 -39.64
N ASP A 159 -33.74 -27.19 -38.59
CA ASP A 159 -35.14 -27.60 -38.55
C ASP A 159 -36.11 -26.43 -38.74
N ASN A 160 -35.76 -25.25 -38.23
CA ASN A 160 -36.62 -24.06 -38.29
C ASN A 160 -36.38 -23.17 -39.53
N ASN A 161 -35.32 -23.41 -40.31
CA ASN A 161 -34.88 -22.49 -41.36
C ASN A 161 -35.94 -22.27 -42.44
N ASP A 162 -36.59 -23.34 -42.89
CA ASP A 162 -37.62 -23.30 -43.93
C ASP A 162 -38.86 -22.52 -43.52
N GLU A 163 -39.20 -22.56 -42.22
CA GLU A 163 -40.33 -21.80 -41.68
C GLU A 163 -39.94 -20.33 -41.45
N LEU A 164 -38.80 -20.08 -40.82
CA LEU A 164 -38.36 -18.73 -40.45
C LEU A 164 -37.95 -17.88 -41.65
N SER A 165 -37.45 -18.50 -42.73
CA SER A 165 -37.09 -17.81 -43.98
C SER A 165 -38.30 -17.15 -44.66
N LYS A 166 -39.51 -17.72 -44.48
CA LYS A 166 -40.77 -17.21 -45.03
C LYS A 166 -41.28 -15.95 -44.31
N ILE A 167 -40.86 -15.72 -43.07
CA ILE A 167 -41.35 -14.61 -42.24
C ILE A 167 -40.46 -13.37 -42.46
N LYS A 168 -40.89 -12.37 -43.25
CA LYS A 168 -40.02 -11.21 -43.55
C LYS A 168 -39.87 -10.21 -42.39
N LYS A 169 -40.88 -10.07 -41.53
CA LYS A 169 -40.89 -9.06 -40.45
C LYS A 169 -40.09 -9.55 -39.22
N PRO A 170 -39.06 -8.81 -38.74
CA PRO A 170 -38.26 -9.22 -37.57
C PRO A 170 -39.06 -9.51 -36.31
N LYS A 171 -40.06 -8.68 -35.99
CA LYS A 171 -40.97 -8.89 -34.84
C LYS A 171 -41.76 -10.20 -34.93
N SER A 172 -42.19 -10.56 -36.15
CA SER A 172 -42.93 -11.79 -36.40
C SER A 172 -42.02 -13.03 -36.34
N LYS A 173 -40.77 -12.92 -36.83
CA LYS A 173 -39.76 -13.99 -36.68
C LYS A 173 -39.50 -14.28 -35.21
N LEU A 174 -39.31 -13.23 -34.42
CA LEU A 174 -39.09 -13.30 -32.98
C LEU A 174 -40.27 -13.96 -32.25
N ALA A 175 -41.51 -13.49 -32.48
CA ALA A 175 -42.69 -14.08 -31.84
C ALA A 175 -42.83 -15.58 -32.17
N ARG A 176 -42.47 -15.97 -33.40
CA ARG A 176 -42.48 -17.38 -33.79
C ARG A 176 -41.37 -18.18 -33.11
N LEU A 177 -40.16 -17.64 -33.00
CA LEU A 177 -39.06 -18.27 -32.25
C LEU A 177 -39.41 -18.52 -30.79
N ILE A 178 -40.07 -17.56 -30.12
CA ILE A 178 -40.55 -17.73 -28.73
C ILE A 178 -41.55 -18.90 -28.65
N LYS A 179 -42.49 -18.96 -29.60
CA LYS A 179 -43.45 -20.07 -29.67
C LYS A 179 -42.75 -21.42 -29.89
N LEU A 180 -41.81 -21.50 -30.84
CA LEU A 180 -41.06 -22.72 -31.15
C LEU A 180 -40.21 -23.19 -29.96
N TYR A 181 -39.57 -22.27 -29.26
CA TYR A 181 -38.85 -22.58 -28.01
C TYR A 181 -39.82 -23.13 -26.95
N ASN A 182 -41.01 -22.54 -26.83
CA ASN A 182 -42.02 -22.99 -25.88
C ASN A 182 -42.65 -24.35 -26.18
N GLU A 183 -42.67 -24.76 -27.45
CA GLU A 183 -43.01 -26.13 -27.85
C GLU A 183 -41.98 -27.17 -27.33
N ASN A 184 -40.79 -26.73 -26.89
CA ASN A 184 -39.73 -27.53 -26.26
C ASN A 184 -39.37 -28.83 -27.00
N LYS A 185 -39.35 -28.79 -28.33
CA LYS A 185 -38.95 -29.94 -29.14
C LYS A 185 -37.52 -30.35 -28.79
N GLU A 186 -37.27 -31.65 -28.77
CA GLU A 186 -35.94 -32.22 -28.52
C GLU A 186 -35.31 -31.80 -27.17
N ASN A 187 -36.15 -31.36 -26.22
CA ASN A 187 -35.78 -30.85 -24.89
C ASN A 187 -34.83 -29.64 -24.95
N ILE A 188 -35.04 -28.72 -25.90
CA ILE A 188 -34.17 -27.56 -26.09
C ILE A 188 -34.05 -26.66 -24.84
N LYS A 189 -35.10 -26.59 -24.02
CA LYS A 189 -35.13 -25.81 -22.77
C LYS A 189 -34.16 -26.34 -21.71
N ASP A 190 -33.78 -27.61 -21.77
CA ASP A 190 -32.82 -28.22 -20.84
C ASP A 190 -31.37 -27.83 -21.19
N HIS A 191 -31.15 -27.30 -22.39
CA HIS A 191 -29.82 -27.08 -22.95
C HIS A 191 -29.45 -25.61 -23.13
N CYS A 192 -30.39 -24.70 -23.35
CA CYS A 192 -30.10 -23.28 -23.55
C CYS A 192 -31.26 -22.39 -23.10
N SER A 193 -30.96 -21.14 -22.75
CA SER A 193 -31.96 -20.12 -22.48
C SER A 193 -32.70 -19.67 -23.75
N LEU A 194 -33.89 -19.07 -23.57
CA LEU A 194 -34.65 -18.46 -24.67
C LEU A 194 -33.82 -17.41 -25.42
N ASN A 195 -33.00 -16.64 -24.72
CA ASN A 195 -32.15 -15.62 -25.34
C ASN A 195 -31.07 -16.25 -26.22
N GLU A 196 -30.37 -17.28 -25.72
CA GLU A 196 -29.36 -18.02 -26.50
C GLU A 196 -30.00 -18.65 -27.74
N TYR A 197 -31.21 -19.20 -27.59
CA TYR A 197 -31.98 -19.76 -28.69
C TYR A 197 -32.30 -18.69 -29.76
N ILE A 198 -32.85 -17.55 -29.37
CA ILE A 198 -33.19 -16.47 -30.30
C ILE A 198 -31.94 -15.92 -31.00
N GLU A 199 -30.85 -15.69 -30.27
CA GLU A 199 -29.60 -15.18 -30.84
C GLU A 199 -28.96 -16.15 -31.80
N ALA A 200 -28.94 -17.45 -31.46
CA ALA A 200 -28.41 -18.47 -32.37
C ALA A 200 -29.15 -18.45 -33.72
N HIS A 201 -30.45 -18.16 -33.73
CA HIS A 201 -31.26 -18.08 -34.97
C HIS A 201 -31.15 -16.73 -35.70
N LEU A 202 -31.09 -15.61 -34.97
CA LEU A 202 -31.14 -14.28 -35.58
C LEU A 202 -29.76 -13.69 -35.86
N ILE A 203 -28.76 -14.00 -35.02
CA ILE A 203 -27.40 -13.47 -35.08
C ILE A 203 -26.39 -14.61 -34.79
N PRO A 204 -26.35 -15.66 -35.62
CA PRO A 204 -25.57 -16.89 -35.36
C PRO A 204 -24.06 -16.64 -35.15
N LYS A 205 -23.52 -15.58 -35.77
CA LYS A 205 -22.10 -15.20 -35.65
C LYS A 205 -21.74 -14.73 -34.23
N ASP A 206 -22.62 -13.97 -33.58
CA ASP A 206 -22.37 -13.41 -32.26
C ASP A 206 -22.46 -14.53 -31.20
N PHE A 207 -23.50 -15.36 -31.28
CA PHE A 207 -23.61 -16.59 -30.47
C PHE A 207 -22.40 -17.50 -30.64
N SER A 208 -22.01 -17.82 -31.89
CA SER A 208 -20.88 -18.71 -32.18
C SER A 208 -19.57 -18.17 -31.62
N THR A 209 -19.38 -16.84 -31.64
CA THR A 209 -18.20 -16.18 -31.09
C THR A 209 -18.17 -16.30 -29.57
N ARG A 210 -19.29 -16.03 -28.88
CA ARG A 210 -19.39 -16.17 -27.41
C ARG A 210 -19.23 -17.62 -26.96
N HIS A 211 -19.87 -18.56 -27.66
CA HIS A 211 -19.77 -20.00 -27.40
C HIS A 211 -18.34 -20.49 -27.55
N LYS A 212 -17.69 -20.18 -28.69
CA LYS A 212 -16.29 -20.55 -28.95
C LYS A 212 -15.39 -20.02 -27.84
N LYS A 213 -15.55 -18.76 -27.47
CA LYS A 213 -14.75 -18.12 -26.42
C LYS A 213 -14.89 -18.82 -25.06
N ALA A 214 -16.11 -19.20 -24.67
CA ALA A 214 -16.35 -19.95 -23.45
C ALA A 214 -15.71 -21.34 -23.50
N LEU A 215 -15.90 -22.07 -24.61
CA LEU A 215 -15.32 -23.39 -24.83
C LEU A 215 -13.78 -23.36 -24.81
N ASP A 216 -13.17 -22.41 -25.52
CA ASP A 216 -11.72 -22.24 -25.59
C ASP A 216 -11.14 -21.98 -24.18
N ASN A 217 -11.81 -21.17 -23.35
CA ASN A 217 -11.36 -20.93 -21.97
C ASN A 217 -11.35 -22.22 -21.12
N PHE A 218 -12.39 -23.06 -21.21
CA PHE A 218 -12.43 -24.33 -20.46
C PHE A 218 -11.47 -25.38 -21.02
N LEU A 219 -11.24 -25.40 -22.34
CA LEU A 219 -10.20 -26.23 -22.95
C LEU A 219 -8.81 -25.82 -22.46
N SER A 220 -8.51 -24.52 -22.40
CA SER A 220 -7.26 -24.02 -21.81
C SER A 220 -7.15 -24.38 -20.32
N LEU A 221 -8.24 -24.37 -19.56
CA LEU A 221 -8.22 -24.83 -18.17
C LEU A 221 -7.91 -26.33 -18.09
N LYS A 222 -8.47 -27.14 -19.01
CA LYS A 222 -8.23 -28.58 -19.07
C LYS A 222 -6.75 -28.92 -19.24
N GLU A 223 -6.02 -28.15 -20.05
CA GLU A 223 -4.58 -28.35 -20.27
C GLU A 223 -3.76 -28.27 -18.96
N HIS A 224 -4.21 -27.49 -17.96
CA HIS A 224 -3.51 -27.35 -16.69
C HIS A 224 -3.63 -28.57 -15.76
N PHE A 225 -4.57 -29.50 -16.01
CA PHE A 225 -4.66 -30.76 -15.27
C PHE A 225 -3.65 -31.81 -15.75
N ALA A 226 -3.04 -31.59 -16.92
CA ALA A 226 -2.03 -32.47 -17.51
C ALA A 226 -0.65 -31.80 -17.48
N GLY A 227 0.18 -32.18 -16.51
CA GLY A 227 1.56 -31.68 -16.37
C GLY A 227 1.68 -30.39 -15.53
N PRO A 228 2.88 -29.80 -15.42
CA PRO A 228 3.16 -28.71 -14.49
C PRO A 228 2.31 -27.46 -14.77
N VAL A 229 1.59 -26.99 -13.74
CA VAL A 229 0.72 -25.82 -13.86
C VAL A 229 1.52 -24.52 -13.96
N ASN A 230 1.20 -23.69 -14.95
CA ASN A 230 1.69 -22.31 -15.03
C ASN A 230 0.71 -21.37 -14.31
N LEU A 231 1.02 -21.03 -13.06
CA LEU A 231 0.16 -20.20 -12.21
C LEU A 231 -0.15 -18.83 -12.82
N LYS A 232 0.81 -18.19 -13.53
CA LYS A 232 0.59 -16.88 -14.17
C LYS A 232 -0.37 -16.96 -15.36
N ALA A 233 -0.33 -18.07 -16.11
CA ALA A 233 -1.29 -18.30 -17.19
C ALA A 233 -2.68 -18.56 -16.61
N LEU A 234 -2.74 -19.36 -15.54
CA LEU A 234 -3.98 -19.66 -14.83
C LEU A 234 -4.61 -18.41 -14.19
N GLU A 235 -3.83 -17.49 -13.62
CA GLU A 235 -4.30 -16.20 -13.10
C GLU A 235 -5.06 -15.40 -14.16
N LYS A 236 -4.46 -15.24 -15.35
CA LYS A 236 -5.11 -14.55 -16.47
C LYS A 236 -6.39 -15.25 -16.93
N LEU A 237 -6.44 -16.58 -16.82
CA LEU A 237 -7.62 -17.36 -17.17
C LEU A 237 -8.74 -17.20 -16.12
N THR A 238 -8.39 -17.15 -14.82
CA THR A 238 -9.36 -16.94 -13.73
C THR A 238 -10.06 -15.60 -13.77
N ASP A 239 -9.40 -14.53 -14.23
CA ASP A 239 -10.02 -13.21 -14.47
C ASP A 239 -11.20 -13.29 -15.45
N LYS A 240 -11.21 -14.31 -16.33
CA LYS A 240 -12.31 -14.56 -17.26
C LYS A 240 -13.45 -15.32 -16.57
N PHE A 241 -13.14 -16.39 -15.84
CA PHE A 241 -14.16 -17.16 -15.13
C PHE A 241 -14.87 -16.37 -14.02
N THR A 242 -14.14 -15.49 -13.32
CA THR A 242 -14.69 -14.62 -12.28
C THR A 242 -15.37 -13.37 -12.84
N GLY A 243 -15.22 -13.07 -14.13
CA GLY A 243 -15.87 -11.91 -14.75
C GLY A 243 -15.23 -10.55 -14.47
N ILE A 244 -14.07 -10.52 -13.81
CA ILE A 244 -13.29 -9.30 -13.54
C ILE A 244 -12.93 -8.59 -14.85
N LYS A 245 -12.38 -9.33 -15.82
CA LYS A 245 -12.05 -8.78 -17.15
C LYS A 245 -13.07 -9.20 -18.20
N ASP A 246 -13.54 -10.44 -18.14
CA ASP A 246 -14.24 -11.04 -19.27
C ASP A 246 -15.11 -12.24 -18.85
N TYR A 247 -16.36 -12.00 -18.45
CA TYR A 247 -17.23 -13.08 -17.98
C TYR A 247 -17.74 -13.89 -19.18
N THR A 248 -17.23 -15.10 -19.35
CA THR A 248 -17.56 -15.94 -20.52
C THR A 248 -18.55 -17.06 -20.25
N TYR A 249 -18.85 -17.33 -18.97
CA TYR A 249 -19.74 -18.42 -18.57
C TYR A 249 -20.38 -18.09 -17.23
N ASP A 250 -21.71 -18.22 -17.15
CA ASP A 250 -22.46 -18.06 -15.91
C ASP A 250 -22.63 -19.41 -15.20
N PHE A 251 -21.96 -19.56 -14.06
CA PHE A 251 -22.00 -20.78 -13.25
C PHE A 251 -23.32 -20.97 -12.48
N HIS A 252 -24.13 -19.93 -12.33
CA HIS A 252 -25.43 -20.03 -11.67
C HIS A 252 -26.50 -20.57 -12.61
N SER A 253 -26.56 -20.05 -13.84
CA SER A 253 -27.56 -20.43 -14.84
C SER A 253 -27.06 -21.46 -15.86
N ASN A 254 -25.77 -21.81 -15.82
CA ASN A 254 -25.07 -22.67 -16.80
C ASN A 254 -25.18 -22.16 -18.26
N ASN A 255 -25.28 -20.83 -18.43
CA ASN A 255 -25.49 -20.19 -19.73
C ASN A 255 -24.37 -19.22 -20.14
N LEU A 256 -24.37 -18.83 -21.42
CA LEU A 256 -23.47 -17.79 -21.92
C LEU A 256 -23.96 -16.40 -21.48
N PRO A 257 -23.16 -15.63 -20.73
CA PRO A 257 -23.60 -14.37 -20.16
C PRO A 257 -23.86 -13.32 -21.23
N TYR A 258 -24.96 -12.59 -21.07
CA TYR A 258 -25.29 -11.42 -21.90
C TYR A 258 -24.71 -10.16 -21.26
N ASP A 259 -23.99 -9.36 -22.06
CA ASP A 259 -23.55 -8.05 -21.63
C ASP A 259 -24.72 -7.06 -21.75
N LEU A 260 -25.61 -7.05 -20.76
CA LEU A 260 -26.80 -6.19 -20.73
C LEU A 260 -26.48 -4.69 -20.82
N GLU A 261 -25.24 -4.29 -20.47
CA GLU A 261 -24.76 -2.91 -20.48
C GLU A 261 -24.21 -2.49 -21.86
N ARG A 262 -23.52 -3.39 -22.57
CA ARG A 262 -22.84 -3.06 -23.84
C ARG A 262 -23.48 -3.67 -25.09
N ASP A 263 -24.35 -4.67 -24.93
CA ASP A 263 -25.08 -5.26 -26.05
C ASP A 263 -26.25 -4.36 -26.47
N LYS A 264 -25.90 -3.34 -27.26
CA LYS A 264 -26.87 -2.46 -27.92
C LYS A 264 -27.63 -3.16 -29.07
N LYS A 265 -27.42 -4.45 -29.36
CA LYS A 265 -28.06 -5.17 -30.48
C LYS A 265 -29.15 -6.12 -30.01
N PHE A 266 -28.95 -6.85 -28.91
CA PHE A 266 -30.00 -7.63 -28.24
C PHE A 266 -30.78 -6.76 -27.23
N ARG A 267 -31.47 -5.74 -27.76
CA ARG A 267 -32.08 -4.65 -26.98
C ARG A 267 -33.32 -4.98 -26.14
N ASN A 268 -33.77 -6.23 -26.07
CA ASN A 268 -34.94 -6.55 -25.26
C ASN A 268 -34.59 -7.71 -24.33
N PHE A 269 -34.87 -7.54 -23.03
CA PHE A 269 -35.23 -8.68 -22.20
C PHE A 269 -36.44 -9.34 -22.87
N TYR A 270 -36.23 -10.37 -23.69
CA TYR A 270 -37.34 -11.03 -24.41
C TYR A 270 -38.24 -11.84 -23.46
N GLY A 271 -37.90 -11.86 -22.17
CA GLY A 271 -38.76 -12.28 -21.07
C GLY A 271 -39.19 -11.13 -20.15
N PHE A 272 -39.45 -9.90 -20.62
CA PHE A 272 -40.04 -8.86 -19.73
C PHE A 272 -41.34 -9.32 -19.09
N ASP A 273 -42.18 -10.06 -19.83
CA ASP A 273 -43.41 -10.63 -19.30
C ASP A 273 -43.13 -11.76 -18.31
N GLU A 274 -42.11 -12.57 -18.57
CA GLU A 274 -41.64 -13.61 -17.63
C GLU A 274 -41.03 -12.99 -16.37
N PHE A 275 -40.24 -11.91 -16.50
CA PHE A 275 -39.64 -11.17 -15.40
C PHE A 275 -40.70 -10.44 -14.57
N LYS A 276 -41.65 -9.78 -15.24
CA LYS A 276 -42.84 -9.19 -14.60
C LYS A 276 -43.66 -10.29 -13.91
N GLY A 277 -43.74 -11.48 -14.50
CA GLY A 277 -44.32 -12.68 -13.91
C GLY A 277 -43.59 -13.10 -12.63
N SER A 278 -42.27 -13.25 -12.67
CA SER A 278 -41.44 -13.59 -11.50
C SER A 278 -41.56 -12.54 -10.40
N ILE A 279 -41.46 -11.24 -10.73
CA ILE A 279 -41.61 -10.15 -9.76
C ILE A 279 -43.02 -10.15 -9.14
N LYS A 280 -44.08 -10.37 -9.94
CA LYS A 280 -45.45 -10.53 -9.42
C LYS A 280 -45.58 -11.76 -8.52
N GLY A 281 -44.95 -12.88 -8.89
CA GLY A 281 -44.91 -14.10 -8.07
C GLY A 281 -44.25 -13.85 -6.72
N ILE A 282 -43.08 -13.20 -6.73
CA ILE A 282 -42.37 -12.78 -5.51
C ILE A 282 -43.25 -11.89 -4.64
N ILE A 283 -43.86 -10.85 -5.20
CA ILE A 283 -44.73 -9.94 -4.44
C ILE A 283 -45.88 -10.73 -3.82
N THR A 284 -46.49 -11.65 -4.57
CA THR A 284 -47.59 -12.50 -4.08
C THR A 284 -47.14 -13.37 -2.90
N GLU A 285 -45.99 -14.03 -3.00
CA GLU A 285 -45.45 -14.83 -1.89
C GLU A 285 -45.14 -13.99 -0.66
N LEU A 286 -44.54 -12.81 -0.85
CA LEU A 286 -44.24 -11.90 0.26
C LEU A 286 -45.50 -11.32 0.90
N GLU A 287 -46.53 -10.98 0.11
CA GLU A 287 -47.83 -10.55 0.61
C GLU A 287 -48.54 -11.64 1.41
N GLU A 288 -48.41 -12.92 1.01
CA GLU A 288 -48.91 -14.04 1.81
C GLU A 288 -48.20 -14.14 3.16
N LEU A 289 -46.87 -13.97 3.21
CA LEU A 289 -46.14 -13.91 4.48
C LEU A 289 -46.55 -12.69 5.31
N SER A 290 -46.78 -11.55 4.67
CA SER A 290 -47.26 -10.33 5.33
C SER A 290 -48.64 -10.51 5.97
N ARG A 291 -49.56 -11.24 5.30
CA ARG A 291 -50.88 -11.57 5.90
C ARG A 291 -50.75 -12.42 7.15
N ILE A 292 -49.81 -13.38 7.19
CA ILE A 292 -49.54 -14.17 8.39
C ILE A 292 -49.03 -13.25 9.51
N ARG A 293 -48.09 -12.35 9.21
CA ARG A 293 -47.59 -11.36 10.19
C ARG A 293 -48.71 -10.46 10.71
N LEU A 294 -49.59 -9.99 9.84
CA LEU A 294 -50.75 -9.17 10.21
C LEU A 294 -51.68 -9.94 11.16
N ALA A 295 -52.07 -11.17 10.81
CA ALA A 295 -52.93 -12.00 11.64
C ALA A 295 -52.33 -12.28 13.03
N VAL A 296 -51.01 -12.47 13.10
CA VAL A 296 -50.30 -12.62 14.38
C VAL A 296 -50.25 -11.30 15.15
N SER A 297 -50.02 -10.16 14.48
CA SER A 297 -50.02 -8.85 15.14
C SER A 297 -51.38 -8.46 15.71
N GLU A 298 -52.48 -8.85 15.04
CA GLU A 298 -53.85 -8.57 15.50
C GLU A 298 -54.27 -9.45 16.68
N ARG A 299 -53.82 -10.71 16.70
CA ARG A 299 -54.21 -11.69 17.74
C ARG A 299 -53.22 -11.77 18.91
N TYR A 300 -51.96 -11.44 18.68
CA TYR A 300 -50.86 -11.54 19.63
C TYR A 300 -49.93 -10.31 19.58
N GLU A 301 -50.50 -9.10 19.67
CA GLU A 301 -49.77 -7.81 19.51
C GLU A 301 -48.47 -7.73 20.34
N HIS A 302 -48.54 -8.04 21.64
CA HIS A 302 -47.38 -7.99 22.53
C HIS A 302 -46.29 -8.99 22.14
N SER A 303 -46.68 -10.22 21.78
CA SER A 303 -45.75 -11.27 21.34
C SER A 303 -45.13 -10.95 19.98
N PHE A 304 -45.92 -10.38 19.07
CA PHE A 304 -45.44 -9.92 17.77
C PHE A 304 -44.42 -8.79 17.91
N LYS A 305 -44.63 -7.86 18.83
CA LYS A 305 -43.65 -6.80 19.13
C LYS A 305 -42.34 -7.37 19.67
N ALA A 306 -42.39 -8.31 20.61
CA ALA A 306 -41.21 -8.96 21.18
C ALA A 306 -40.38 -9.72 20.12
N ILE A 307 -41.02 -10.44 19.19
CA ILE A 307 -40.32 -11.15 18.09
C ILE A 307 -39.50 -10.19 17.22
N ASN A 308 -40.00 -8.98 17.01
CA ASN A 308 -39.37 -7.97 16.17
C ASN A 308 -38.34 -7.07 16.90
N GLU A 309 -38.18 -7.21 18.23
CA GLU A 309 -37.14 -6.51 18.99
C GLU A 309 -35.77 -7.23 18.88
N GLY A 310 -34.68 -6.47 18.76
CA GLY A 310 -33.36 -6.93 18.28
C GLY A 310 -32.46 -7.67 19.28
N ASN A 311 -32.97 -8.07 20.45
CA ASN A 311 -32.13 -8.48 21.59
C ASN A 311 -32.15 -9.98 21.95
N GLU A 312 -32.90 -10.83 21.22
CA GLU A 312 -33.00 -12.28 21.51
C GLU A 312 -32.23 -13.14 20.51
N ASP A 313 -31.65 -14.25 20.98
CA ASP A 313 -30.98 -15.24 20.13
C ASP A 313 -31.98 -16.03 19.25
N LEU A 314 -31.50 -16.57 18.14
CA LEU A 314 -32.32 -17.20 17.11
C LEU A 314 -33.10 -18.44 17.59
N GLN A 315 -32.54 -19.23 18.52
CA GLN A 315 -33.19 -20.45 19.02
C GLN A 315 -34.36 -20.10 19.94
N SER A 316 -34.19 -19.07 20.78
CA SER A 316 -35.25 -18.54 21.63
C SER A 316 -36.41 -17.97 20.80
N LYS A 317 -36.11 -17.18 19.76
CA LYS A 317 -37.13 -16.68 18.82
C LYS A 317 -37.88 -17.81 18.11
N LEU A 318 -37.18 -18.84 17.65
CA LEU A 318 -37.78 -20.01 17.00
C LEU A 318 -38.71 -20.79 17.93
N ALA A 319 -38.31 -21.02 19.17
CA ALA A 319 -39.14 -21.68 20.17
C ALA A 319 -40.42 -20.88 20.45
N PHE A 320 -40.28 -19.56 20.59
CA PHE A 320 -41.40 -18.66 20.84
C PHE A 320 -42.38 -18.60 19.66
N ILE A 321 -41.88 -18.53 18.42
CA ILE A 321 -42.70 -18.59 17.21
C ILE A 321 -43.47 -19.91 17.12
N LYS A 322 -42.85 -21.05 17.46
CA LYS A 322 -43.50 -22.37 17.46
C LYS A 322 -44.62 -22.47 18.51
N LEU A 323 -44.50 -21.78 19.64
CA LEU A 323 -45.56 -21.70 20.64
C LEU A 323 -46.79 -20.97 20.08
N ILE A 324 -46.60 -19.78 19.48
CA ILE A 324 -47.68 -19.01 18.86
C ILE A 324 -48.36 -19.82 17.74
N PHE A 325 -47.56 -20.54 16.94
CA PHE A 325 -48.08 -21.41 15.89
C PHE A 325 -49.02 -22.49 16.45
N ASN A 326 -48.57 -23.25 17.44
CA ASN A 326 -49.33 -24.35 18.03
C ASN A 326 -50.60 -23.88 18.76
N ASP A 327 -50.56 -22.70 19.36
CA ASP A 327 -51.67 -22.13 20.14
C ASP A 327 -52.80 -21.59 19.25
N GLY A 328 -52.46 -20.84 18.19
CA GLY A 328 -53.44 -20.05 17.46
C GLY A 328 -53.62 -20.37 15.98
N PHE A 329 -52.64 -21.01 15.34
CA PHE A 329 -52.50 -20.98 13.88
C PHE A 329 -52.20 -22.32 13.22
N LYS A 330 -52.02 -23.39 13.99
CA LYS A 330 -51.67 -24.73 13.50
C LYS A 330 -52.67 -25.32 12.49
N GLU A 331 -53.96 -25.03 12.68
CA GLU A 331 -55.03 -25.49 11.78
C GLU A 331 -55.23 -24.55 10.57
N VAL A 332 -54.54 -23.41 10.53
CA VAL A 332 -54.75 -22.33 9.55
C VAL A 332 -53.58 -22.19 8.58
N TYR A 333 -52.34 -22.37 9.07
CA TYR A 333 -51.13 -22.15 8.30
C TYR A 333 -50.18 -23.36 8.36
N ASP A 334 -49.37 -23.51 7.32
CA ASP A 334 -48.23 -24.42 7.34
C ASP A 334 -47.13 -23.91 8.30
N GLN A 335 -46.51 -24.83 9.04
CA GLN A 335 -45.54 -24.48 10.10
C GLN A 335 -44.29 -23.82 9.54
N GLU A 336 -43.73 -24.32 8.44
CA GLU A 336 -42.52 -23.75 7.84
C GLU A 336 -42.81 -22.36 7.29
N LYS A 337 -43.95 -22.20 6.60
CA LYS A 337 -44.39 -20.91 6.06
C LYS A 337 -44.66 -19.88 7.16
N PHE A 338 -45.26 -20.31 8.28
CA PHE A 338 -45.51 -19.46 9.44
C PHE A 338 -44.22 -18.99 10.12
N ILE A 339 -43.27 -19.92 10.33
CA ILE A 339 -41.95 -19.59 10.89
C ILE A 339 -41.21 -18.60 9.98
N LYS A 340 -41.23 -18.83 8.67
CA LYS A 340 -40.59 -17.96 7.69
C LYS A 340 -41.15 -16.53 7.72
N ALA A 341 -42.46 -16.38 7.89
CA ALA A 341 -43.13 -15.08 7.96
C ALA A 341 -42.73 -14.26 9.20
N LEU A 342 -42.58 -14.90 10.36
CA LEU A 342 -42.29 -14.18 11.61
C LEU A 342 -40.80 -13.92 11.82
N LEU A 343 -39.92 -14.76 11.29
CA LEU A 343 -38.47 -14.54 11.37
C LEU A 343 -37.96 -13.43 10.46
N ASN A 344 -38.63 -13.16 9.34
CA ASN A 344 -38.13 -12.26 8.31
C ASN A 344 -39.14 -11.13 8.06
N PRO A 345 -38.82 -9.86 8.37
CA PRO A 345 -39.64 -8.72 7.97
C PRO A 345 -39.75 -8.65 6.44
N VAL A 346 -40.97 -8.50 5.91
CA VAL A 346 -41.23 -8.60 4.47
C VAL A 346 -41.66 -7.29 3.82
N GLU A 347 -41.99 -6.29 4.61
CA GLU A 347 -42.66 -5.06 4.18
C GLU A 347 -41.76 -4.20 3.27
N ASP A 348 -40.49 -4.05 3.65
CA ASP A 348 -39.49 -3.35 2.83
C ASP A 348 -39.19 -4.11 1.52
N ALA A 349 -39.24 -5.44 1.55
CA ALA A 349 -39.06 -6.26 0.36
C ALA A 349 -40.23 -6.09 -0.61
N ILE A 350 -41.47 -6.16 -0.13
CA ILE A 350 -42.68 -5.90 -0.92
C ILE A 350 -42.58 -4.54 -1.60
N ARG A 351 -42.21 -3.49 -0.85
CA ARG A 351 -42.06 -2.13 -1.40
C ARG A 351 -41.02 -2.09 -2.52
N SER A 352 -39.84 -2.67 -2.30
CA SER A 352 -38.77 -2.66 -3.31
C SER A 352 -39.14 -3.43 -4.57
N TYR A 353 -39.73 -4.62 -4.46
CA TYR A 353 -40.20 -5.39 -5.63
C TYR A 353 -41.37 -4.70 -6.34
N THR A 354 -42.25 -4.01 -5.60
CA THR A 354 -43.36 -3.23 -6.18
C THR A 354 -42.85 -2.04 -6.97
N ASN A 355 -41.82 -1.33 -6.47
CA ASN A 355 -41.19 -0.24 -7.22
C ASN A 355 -40.63 -0.72 -8.55
N VAL A 356 -39.93 -1.86 -8.54
CA VAL A 356 -39.43 -2.48 -9.77
C VAL A 356 -40.56 -2.91 -10.69
N LYS A 357 -41.61 -3.56 -10.18
CA LYS A 357 -42.80 -3.93 -10.95
C LYS A 357 -43.38 -2.72 -11.67
N ASN A 358 -43.57 -1.61 -10.95
CA ASN A 358 -44.15 -0.38 -11.49
C ASN A 358 -43.30 0.19 -12.64
N LYS A 359 -41.98 0.16 -12.49
CA LYS A 359 -41.06 0.59 -13.54
C LYS A 359 -41.09 -0.33 -14.77
N LEU A 360 -41.28 -1.63 -14.57
CA LEU A 360 -41.47 -2.61 -15.65
C LEU A 360 -42.79 -2.43 -16.41
N GLU A 361 -43.76 -1.67 -15.89
CA GLU A 361 -45.03 -1.45 -16.59
C GLU A 361 -44.90 -0.45 -17.74
N ASN A 362 -43.94 0.47 -17.67
CA ASN A 362 -43.74 1.51 -18.68
C ASN A 362 -42.67 1.12 -19.71
N ILE A 363 -42.98 0.07 -20.46
CA ILE A 363 -42.09 -0.57 -21.43
C ILE A 363 -41.59 0.42 -22.51
N GLN A 364 -42.38 1.45 -22.85
CA GLN A 364 -42.00 2.46 -23.84
C GLN A 364 -40.85 3.35 -23.37
N ASP A 365 -40.86 3.77 -22.10
CA ASP A 365 -39.78 4.59 -21.52
C ASP A 365 -38.48 3.82 -21.36
N ILE A 366 -38.56 2.51 -21.06
CA ILE A 366 -37.41 1.59 -21.05
C ILE A 366 -36.78 1.47 -22.45
N PHE A 367 -37.62 1.37 -23.50
CA PHE A 367 -37.14 1.25 -24.88
C PHE A 367 -36.64 2.55 -25.49
N ALA A 368 -37.22 3.69 -25.10
CA ALA A 368 -36.82 5.02 -25.56
C ALA A 368 -35.59 5.57 -24.82
N ASN A 369 -35.27 5.02 -23.64
CA ASN A 369 -34.22 5.51 -22.75
C ASN A 369 -34.35 7.01 -22.41
N ASN A 370 -35.59 7.48 -22.24
CA ASN A 370 -35.82 8.83 -21.74
C ASN A 370 -35.31 8.95 -20.30
N ASP A 371 -34.61 10.05 -20.00
CA ASP A 371 -34.19 10.47 -18.66
C ASP A 371 -33.37 9.46 -17.83
N GLY A 372 -32.65 8.51 -18.47
CA GLY A 372 -31.87 7.51 -17.74
C GLY A 372 -32.75 6.49 -16.96
N TYR A 373 -34.03 6.38 -17.31
CA TYR A 373 -34.99 5.49 -16.65
C TYR A 373 -34.54 4.03 -16.64
N ARG A 374 -33.93 3.58 -17.75
CA ARG A 374 -33.39 2.23 -17.88
C ARG A 374 -32.20 1.99 -16.95
N ASP A 375 -31.29 2.95 -16.85
CA ASP A 375 -30.11 2.84 -15.97
C ASP A 375 -30.53 2.78 -14.50
N ASN A 376 -31.54 3.57 -14.12
CA ASN A 376 -32.15 3.52 -12.79
C ASN A 376 -32.85 2.18 -12.49
N LEU A 377 -33.55 1.58 -13.46
CA LEU A 377 -34.16 0.25 -13.31
C LEU A 377 -33.08 -0.83 -13.12
N ILE A 378 -32.01 -0.80 -13.92
CA ILE A 378 -30.89 -1.75 -13.80
C ILE A 378 -30.24 -1.62 -12.42
N LEU A 379 -29.99 -0.40 -11.96
CA LEU A 379 -29.40 -0.15 -10.64
C LEU A 379 -30.27 -0.70 -9.51
N GLU A 380 -31.58 -0.50 -9.55
CA GLU A 380 -32.50 -1.04 -8.54
C GLU A 380 -32.57 -2.56 -8.54
N LEU A 381 -32.54 -3.18 -9.71
CA LEU A 381 -32.46 -4.63 -9.84
C LEU A 381 -31.16 -5.18 -9.28
N GLN A 382 -30.03 -4.53 -9.57
CA GLN A 382 -28.73 -4.90 -9.01
C GLN A 382 -28.71 -4.78 -7.49
N ASN A 383 -29.32 -3.73 -6.94
CA ASN A 383 -29.45 -3.53 -5.49
C ASN A 383 -30.31 -4.61 -4.83
N LEU A 384 -31.47 -4.95 -5.43
CA LEU A 384 -32.33 -6.05 -4.97
C LEU A 384 -31.58 -7.38 -4.95
N ILE A 385 -30.94 -7.71 -6.08
CA ILE A 385 -30.19 -8.95 -6.27
C ILE A 385 -29.01 -9.07 -5.31
N SER A 386 -28.34 -7.96 -5.03
CA SER A 386 -27.18 -7.93 -4.14
C SER A 386 -27.56 -8.05 -2.66
N ASN A 387 -28.84 -7.91 -2.30
CA ASN A 387 -29.28 -8.00 -0.92
C ASN A 387 -29.31 -9.46 -0.45
N GLN A 388 -28.40 -9.80 0.47
CA GLN A 388 -28.21 -11.15 1.03
C GLN A 388 -29.08 -11.41 2.28
N GLN A 389 -29.92 -10.48 2.69
CA GLN A 389 -30.83 -10.66 3.82
C GLN A 389 -32.11 -11.37 3.38
N GLU A 390 -32.66 -12.25 4.22
CA GLU A 390 -34.03 -12.72 4.03
C GLU A 390 -35.01 -11.55 4.29
N PRO A 391 -36.07 -11.40 3.50
CA PRO A 391 -36.60 -12.36 2.51
C PRO A 391 -36.03 -12.20 1.08
N TYR A 392 -35.19 -11.19 0.81
CA TYR A 392 -34.63 -10.93 -0.53
C TYR A 392 -33.83 -12.13 -1.05
N LEU A 393 -33.04 -12.76 -0.19
CA LEU A 393 -32.23 -13.93 -0.54
C LEU A 393 -33.08 -15.08 -1.12
N SER A 394 -34.17 -15.45 -0.45
CA SER A 394 -35.08 -16.48 -0.96
C SER A 394 -35.86 -16.02 -2.19
N ALA A 395 -36.39 -14.80 -2.18
CA ALA A 395 -37.17 -14.24 -3.28
C ALA A 395 -36.38 -14.12 -4.59
N ASN A 396 -35.12 -13.68 -4.51
CA ASN A 396 -34.25 -13.48 -5.67
C ASN A 396 -33.92 -14.78 -6.43
N LYS A 397 -34.12 -15.96 -5.83
CA LYS A 397 -33.99 -17.24 -6.56
C LYS A 397 -34.91 -17.32 -7.78
N MET A 398 -36.07 -16.67 -7.73
CA MET A 398 -37.03 -16.58 -8.85
C MET A 398 -36.57 -15.60 -9.96
N LEU A 399 -35.52 -14.82 -9.72
CA LEU A 399 -34.93 -13.86 -10.66
C LEU A 399 -33.63 -14.36 -11.33
N SER A 400 -33.26 -15.63 -11.08
CA SER A 400 -31.97 -16.24 -11.42
C SER A 400 -31.54 -16.21 -12.90
N GLY A 401 -32.41 -15.84 -13.83
CA GLY A 401 -32.11 -15.71 -15.26
C GLY A 401 -31.76 -14.30 -15.74
N PHE A 402 -31.80 -13.27 -14.89
CA PHE A 402 -31.83 -11.87 -15.31
C PHE A 402 -30.60 -11.03 -14.93
N TYR A 403 -29.45 -11.66 -14.68
CA TYR A 403 -28.27 -10.96 -14.18
C TYR A 403 -27.52 -10.16 -15.25
N GLY A 404 -27.28 -8.88 -14.97
CA GLY A 404 -26.39 -8.01 -15.75
C GLY A 404 -25.01 -7.90 -15.10
N LYS A 405 -23.97 -7.78 -15.91
CA LYS A 405 -22.56 -7.75 -15.46
C LYS A 405 -22.32 -6.73 -14.35
N ARG A 406 -22.04 -7.22 -13.14
CA ARG A 406 -21.54 -6.36 -12.06
C ARG A 406 -20.05 -6.10 -12.29
N ILE A 407 -19.68 -4.83 -12.44
CA ILE A 407 -18.28 -4.42 -12.44
C ILE A 407 -17.81 -4.31 -10.99
N LEU A 408 -16.90 -5.19 -10.58
CA LEU A 408 -16.27 -5.16 -9.26
C LEU A 408 -15.18 -4.08 -9.22
N SER A 409 -15.37 -3.05 -8.38
CA SER A 409 -14.31 -2.07 -8.15
C SER A 409 -13.10 -2.71 -7.46
N ALA A 410 -11.90 -2.15 -7.65
CA ALA A 410 -10.70 -2.61 -6.95
C ALA A 410 -10.88 -2.58 -5.42
N SER A 411 -11.57 -1.55 -4.92
CA SER A 411 -11.86 -1.41 -3.49
C SER A 411 -12.74 -2.54 -2.94
N GLU A 412 -13.81 -2.92 -3.66
CA GLU A 412 -14.66 -4.04 -3.28
C GLU A 412 -13.91 -5.37 -3.39
N GLY A 413 -13.09 -5.54 -4.42
CA GLY A 413 -12.25 -6.73 -4.57
C GLY A 413 -11.30 -6.93 -3.39
N PHE A 414 -10.65 -5.86 -2.92
CA PHE A 414 -9.83 -5.90 -1.70
C PHE A 414 -10.67 -6.21 -0.46
N HIS A 415 -11.84 -5.59 -0.30
CA HIS A 415 -12.72 -5.85 0.84
C HIS A 415 -13.14 -7.32 0.93
N LEU A 416 -13.53 -7.93 -0.19
CA LEU A 416 -13.91 -9.34 -0.25
C LEU A 416 -12.72 -10.27 0.04
N ALA A 417 -11.54 -9.95 -0.48
CA ALA A 417 -10.31 -10.69 -0.17
C ALA A 417 -9.97 -10.60 1.32
N TYR A 418 -10.11 -9.42 1.93
CA TYR A 418 -9.91 -9.23 3.35
C TYR A 418 -10.93 -10.00 4.20
N GLN A 419 -12.22 -9.97 3.84
CA GLN A 419 -13.23 -10.79 4.51
C GLN A 419 -12.93 -12.30 4.40
N ALA A 420 -12.38 -12.75 3.26
CA ALA A 420 -11.93 -14.12 3.10
C ALA A 420 -10.73 -14.44 4.01
N ASN A 421 -9.77 -13.52 4.13
CA ASN A 421 -8.65 -13.66 5.06
C ASN A 421 -9.09 -13.68 6.54
N ARG A 422 -10.09 -12.91 6.95
CA ARG A 422 -10.65 -12.97 8.32
C ARG A 422 -11.27 -14.32 8.67
N ARG A 423 -11.73 -15.07 7.67
CA ARG A 423 -12.33 -16.40 7.81
C ARG A 423 -11.31 -17.53 7.72
N ASP A 424 -10.02 -17.21 7.55
CA ASP A 424 -8.98 -18.21 7.42
C ASP A 424 -8.76 -18.97 8.75
N PRO A 425 -9.00 -20.29 8.79
CA PRO A 425 -8.88 -21.08 10.01
C PRO A 425 -7.43 -21.25 10.51
N ILE A 426 -6.43 -21.00 9.66
CA ILE A 426 -5.00 -21.13 10.03
C ILE A 426 -4.57 -19.95 10.92
N LYS A 427 -5.12 -18.76 10.70
CA LYS A 427 -4.67 -17.55 11.41
C LYS A 427 -4.82 -17.65 12.94
N PRO A 428 -5.96 -18.08 13.50
CA PRO A 428 -6.10 -18.25 14.95
C PRO A 428 -4.99 -19.11 15.58
N GLU A 429 -4.55 -20.18 14.90
CA GLU A 429 -3.49 -21.06 15.40
C GLU A 429 -2.12 -20.39 15.35
N VAL A 430 -1.85 -19.58 14.32
CA VAL A 430 -0.62 -18.77 14.25
C VAL A 430 -0.57 -17.79 15.42
N ILE A 431 -1.66 -17.04 15.66
CA ILE A 431 -1.76 -16.10 16.79
C ILE A 431 -1.57 -16.81 18.13
N LYS A 432 -2.17 -18.00 18.30
CA LYS A 432 -1.99 -18.82 19.49
C LYS A 432 -0.53 -19.24 19.70
N SER A 433 0.18 -19.63 18.64
CA SER A 433 1.60 -19.97 18.73
C SER A 433 2.49 -18.76 19.06
N MET A 434 2.15 -17.57 18.53
CA MET A 434 2.83 -16.31 18.89
C MET A 434 2.63 -15.98 20.37
N ILE A 435 1.41 -16.10 20.91
CA ILE A 435 1.15 -15.89 22.34
C ILE A 435 1.92 -16.90 23.20
N ALA A 436 2.02 -18.16 22.74
CA ALA A 436 2.74 -19.20 23.47
C ALA A 436 4.26 -18.92 23.55
N SER A 437 4.87 -18.35 22.51
CA SER A 437 6.30 -18.01 22.51
C SER A 437 6.64 -16.78 23.37
N MET A 438 5.64 -16.00 23.77
CA MET A 438 5.79 -14.86 24.69
C MET A 438 5.70 -15.26 26.17
N GLN A 439 5.52 -16.55 26.49
CA GLN A 439 5.44 -17.01 27.87
C GLN A 439 6.82 -17.03 28.57
N PRO A 440 6.90 -16.67 29.86
CA PRO A 440 5.81 -16.22 30.73
C PRO A 440 5.39 -14.76 30.46
N ILE A 441 4.08 -14.51 30.38
CA ILE A 441 3.50 -13.17 30.23
C ILE A 441 3.41 -12.48 31.59
N GLU A 442 4.14 -11.37 31.73
CA GLU A 442 4.16 -10.48 32.89
C GLU A 442 3.30 -9.22 32.64
N GLU A 443 3.05 -8.41 33.67
CA GLU A 443 2.21 -7.20 33.61
C GLU A 443 2.66 -6.18 32.55
N ASP A 444 3.98 -6.08 32.32
CA ASP A 444 4.59 -5.18 31.33
C ASP A 444 5.11 -5.96 30.12
N THR A 445 4.28 -6.86 29.61
CA THR A 445 4.51 -7.52 28.32
C THR A 445 3.79 -6.73 27.22
N HIS A 446 4.56 -6.23 26.26
CA HIS A 446 4.06 -5.41 25.16
C HIS A 446 4.34 -6.05 23.81
N LEU A 447 3.44 -5.83 22.85
CA LEU A 447 3.59 -6.20 21.46
C LEU A 447 3.41 -4.96 20.58
N ASP A 448 4.45 -4.57 19.85
CA ASP A 448 4.39 -3.52 18.83
C ASP A 448 4.18 -4.14 17.45
N ILE A 449 3.06 -3.82 16.82
CA ILE A 449 2.68 -4.33 15.49
C ILE A 449 2.92 -3.24 14.46
N HIS A 450 3.83 -3.49 13.52
CA HIS A 450 4.18 -2.53 12.47
C HIS A 450 3.26 -2.69 11.26
N ILE A 451 2.65 -1.59 10.82
CA ILE A 451 1.66 -1.57 9.75
C ILE A 451 1.99 -0.49 8.73
N ARG A 452 2.27 -0.94 7.51
CA ARG A 452 2.29 -0.13 6.30
C ARG A 452 1.18 -0.56 5.34
N PRO A 453 0.02 0.10 5.30
CA PRO A 453 -1.00 -0.22 4.30
C PRO A 453 -0.51 0.16 2.89
N PRO A 454 -0.85 -0.56 1.80
CA PRO A 454 -1.35 -1.94 1.75
C PRO A 454 -0.24 -3.00 1.98
N ASP A 455 1.03 -2.57 2.03
CA ASP A 455 2.22 -3.43 1.90
C ASP A 455 2.34 -4.50 2.99
N CYS A 456 2.11 -4.15 4.25
CA CYS A 456 2.17 -5.07 5.40
C CYS A 456 0.80 -5.28 6.05
N GLY A 457 -0.21 -4.51 5.63
CA GLY A 457 -1.50 -4.46 6.31
C GLY A 457 -2.55 -5.36 5.69
N VAL A 458 -2.64 -6.64 6.13
CA VAL A 458 -3.91 -7.28 6.59
C VAL A 458 -3.76 -8.66 7.29
N PHE A 459 -2.56 -9.06 7.76
CA PHE A 459 -2.46 -10.30 8.54
C PHE A 459 -3.16 -10.19 9.90
N ILE A 460 -2.91 -9.13 10.66
CA ILE A 460 -3.54 -8.94 11.98
C ILE A 460 -4.95 -8.40 11.80
N THR A 461 -5.91 -8.89 12.60
CA THR A 461 -7.27 -8.34 12.65
C THR A 461 -7.53 -7.72 14.02
N PRO A 462 -8.58 -6.90 14.17
CA PRO A 462 -9.01 -6.44 15.50
C PRO A 462 -9.30 -7.61 16.45
N GLU A 463 -9.82 -8.72 15.93
CA GLU A 463 -10.04 -9.94 16.72
C GLU A 463 -8.74 -10.57 17.21
N ASP A 464 -7.67 -10.51 16.41
CA ASP A 464 -6.35 -11.02 16.80
C ASP A 464 -5.71 -10.13 17.88
N ILE A 465 -5.82 -8.79 17.78
CA ILE A 465 -5.38 -7.86 18.83
C ILE A 465 -6.07 -8.19 20.16
N LYS A 466 -7.38 -8.44 20.11
CA LYS A 466 -8.16 -8.78 21.30
C LYS A 466 -7.66 -10.07 21.97
N LYS A 467 -7.22 -11.08 21.21
CA LYS A 467 -6.62 -12.31 21.76
C LYS A 467 -5.31 -12.04 22.48
N PHE A 468 -4.45 -11.15 21.96
CA PHE A 468 -3.24 -10.72 22.67
C PHE A 468 -3.58 -10.03 24.00
N GLN A 469 -4.58 -9.14 23.99
CA GLN A 469 -5.07 -8.45 25.19
C GLN A 469 -5.70 -9.42 26.21
N GLU A 470 -6.46 -10.43 25.76
CA GLU A 470 -7.00 -11.50 26.61
C GLU A 470 -5.89 -12.33 27.27
N ALA A 471 -4.75 -12.48 26.59
CA ALA A 471 -3.53 -13.05 27.15
C ALA A 471 -2.73 -12.09 28.05
N LYS A 472 -3.25 -10.89 28.32
CA LYS A 472 -2.62 -9.80 29.10
C LYS A 472 -1.40 -9.14 28.44
N ILE A 473 -1.30 -9.20 27.11
CA ILE A 473 -0.27 -8.48 26.33
C ILE A 473 -0.85 -7.13 25.90
N LYS A 474 -0.16 -6.03 26.24
CA LYS A 474 -0.53 -4.67 25.81
C LYS A 474 -0.06 -4.46 24.36
N VAL A 475 -0.95 -4.02 23.47
CA VAL A 475 -0.67 -3.93 22.02
C VAL A 475 -0.51 -2.48 21.58
N ASN A 476 0.66 -2.16 21.03
CA ASN A 476 0.93 -0.94 20.28
C ASN A 476 0.82 -1.18 18.78
N ILE A 477 0.41 -0.16 18.02
CA ILE A 477 0.46 -0.18 16.56
C ILE A 477 1.35 0.93 16.05
N THR A 478 2.34 0.59 15.24
CA THR A 478 3.19 1.53 14.52
C THR A 478 2.72 1.72 13.09
N ILE A 479 2.36 2.96 12.71
CA ILE A 479 1.85 3.28 11.37
C ILE A 479 2.92 3.99 10.54
N HIS A 480 3.37 3.31 9.49
CA HIS A 480 4.41 3.82 8.60
C HIS A 480 3.89 4.89 7.62
N GLU A 481 2.72 4.67 7.01
CA GLU A 481 2.19 5.53 5.95
C GLU A 481 0.64 5.59 5.99
N TYR A 482 0.08 6.60 6.65
CA TYR A 482 -1.38 6.78 6.73
C TYR A 482 -1.94 7.51 5.51
N LYS A 483 -1.43 8.71 5.20
CA LYS A 483 -1.98 9.62 4.17
C LYS A 483 -1.82 9.11 2.74
N GLN A 484 -0.81 8.28 2.46
CA GLN A 484 -0.62 7.69 1.13
C GLN A 484 -1.80 6.80 0.70
N ASN A 485 -2.54 6.25 1.66
CA ASN A 485 -3.60 5.27 1.42
C ASN A 485 -5.00 5.84 1.57
N TYR A 486 -5.13 7.15 1.72
CA TYR A 486 -6.39 7.80 2.06
C TYR A 486 -7.49 7.63 0.99
N THR A 487 -7.11 7.33 -0.24
CA THR A 487 -8.04 7.04 -1.35
C THR A 487 -8.60 5.60 -1.32
N ARG A 488 -8.06 4.71 -0.46
CA ARG A 488 -8.44 3.29 -0.38
C ARG A 488 -9.36 3.04 0.81
N ARG A 489 -10.66 3.30 0.64
CA ARG A 489 -11.65 3.34 1.73
C ARG A 489 -11.67 2.16 2.70
N TYR A 490 -11.69 0.92 2.19
CA TYR A 490 -11.80 -0.26 3.06
C TYR A 490 -10.49 -0.55 3.81
N LEU A 491 -9.36 -0.14 3.22
CA LEU A 491 -8.05 -0.23 3.85
C LEU A 491 -7.93 0.79 4.99
N GLN A 492 -8.45 2.00 4.80
CA GLN A 492 -8.52 3.02 5.85
C GLN A 492 -9.45 2.60 6.99
N GLN A 493 -10.65 2.12 6.65
CA GLN A 493 -11.59 1.60 7.64
C GLN A 493 -10.94 0.48 8.49
N TYR A 494 -10.27 -0.48 7.84
CA TYR A 494 -9.51 -1.52 8.51
C TYR A 494 -8.42 -0.96 9.44
N THR A 495 -7.60 -0.02 8.93
CA THR A 495 -6.54 0.61 9.74
C THR A 495 -7.14 1.29 10.98
N HIS A 496 -8.29 1.96 10.84
CA HIS A 496 -9.01 2.54 11.97
C HIS A 496 -9.58 1.50 12.93
N ASP A 497 -10.04 0.35 12.46
CA ASP A 497 -10.53 -0.73 13.33
C ASP A 497 -9.41 -1.33 14.18
N LEU A 498 -8.20 -1.47 13.62
CA LEU A 498 -7.02 -1.89 14.38
C LEU A 498 -6.60 -0.82 15.40
N MET A 499 -6.43 0.42 14.95
CA MET A 499 -6.08 1.55 15.83
C MET A 499 -7.07 1.70 16.98
N ARG A 500 -8.36 1.48 16.73
CA ARG A 500 -9.41 1.52 17.75
C ARG A 500 -9.24 0.42 18.79
N GLN A 501 -8.86 -0.79 18.37
CA GLN A 501 -8.69 -1.93 19.27
C GLN A 501 -7.38 -1.91 20.07
N ALA A 502 -6.30 -1.38 19.51
CA ALA A 502 -4.99 -1.30 20.17
C ALA A 502 -4.99 -0.43 21.43
N ASP A 503 -4.06 -0.69 22.35
CA ASP A 503 -3.87 0.06 23.59
C ASP A 503 -3.20 1.41 23.32
N SER A 504 -2.23 1.43 22.41
CA SER A 504 -1.53 2.63 21.95
C SER A 504 -1.25 2.60 20.44
N VAL A 505 -1.00 3.76 19.85
CA VAL A 505 -0.70 3.92 18.42
C VAL A 505 0.43 4.92 18.25
N GLN A 506 1.40 4.64 17.39
CA GLN A 506 2.47 5.58 17.05
C GLN A 506 2.55 5.86 15.54
N PHE A 507 2.87 7.11 15.21
CA PHE A 507 2.99 7.59 13.84
C PHE A 507 4.37 8.19 13.61
N PHE A 508 4.92 8.07 12.41
CA PHE A 508 6.15 8.79 12.10
C PHE A 508 5.91 10.29 11.93
N ASN A 509 4.77 10.73 11.42
CA ASN A 509 4.58 12.14 11.03
C ASN A 509 3.36 12.76 11.72
N GLU A 510 3.46 14.03 12.10
CA GLU A 510 2.34 14.76 12.72
C GLU A 510 1.17 14.88 11.75
N SER A 511 1.45 15.12 10.46
CA SER A 511 0.40 15.19 9.45
C SER A 511 -0.37 13.88 9.33
N ASP A 512 0.29 12.73 9.44
CA ASP A 512 -0.39 11.42 9.39
C ASP A 512 -1.26 11.21 10.63
N ARG A 513 -0.69 11.46 11.83
CA ARG A 513 -1.40 11.37 13.10
C ARG A 513 -2.64 12.25 13.12
N ASP A 514 -2.50 13.52 12.77
CA ASP A 514 -3.57 14.50 12.89
C ASP A 514 -4.70 14.23 11.89
N ASN A 515 -4.39 13.77 10.68
CA ASN A 515 -5.41 13.33 9.73
C ASN A 515 -6.17 12.09 10.23
N ALA A 516 -5.47 11.13 10.87
CA ALA A 516 -6.11 9.98 11.50
C ALA A 516 -7.00 10.39 12.68
N ILE A 517 -6.56 11.32 13.53
CA ILE A 517 -7.36 11.85 14.64
C ILE A 517 -8.61 12.55 14.13
N ILE A 518 -8.48 13.38 13.08
CA ILE A 518 -9.61 14.04 12.41
C ILE A 518 -10.61 12.97 11.96
N ALA A 519 -10.16 11.93 11.27
CA ALA A 519 -11.03 10.86 10.80
C ALA A 519 -11.74 10.14 11.95
N ALA A 520 -11.01 9.76 13.01
CA ALA A 520 -11.56 9.10 14.20
C ALA A 520 -12.55 9.99 14.97
N THR A 521 -12.34 11.31 14.98
CA THR A 521 -13.22 12.27 15.67
C THR A 521 -14.53 12.47 14.90
N TYR A 522 -14.45 12.69 13.60
CA TYR A 522 -15.61 13.06 12.80
C TYR A 522 -16.36 11.87 12.20
N GLY A 523 -15.76 10.67 12.23
CA GLY A 523 -16.40 9.44 11.79
C GLY A 523 -16.40 9.25 10.27
N ASP A 524 -15.56 10.00 9.56
CA ASP A 524 -15.31 9.81 8.13
C ASP A 524 -13.84 10.09 7.86
N CYS A 525 -13.21 9.28 7.00
CA CYS A 525 -11.83 9.52 6.62
C CYS A 525 -11.69 10.93 6.06
N ASP A 526 -12.61 11.38 5.20
CA ASP A 526 -12.63 12.71 4.58
C ASP A 526 -13.47 13.73 5.33
N LYS A 527 -12.81 14.71 5.94
CA LYS A 527 -13.48 15.82 6.65
C LYS A 527 -14.49 16.55 5.77
N ARG A 528 -14.34 16.57 4.44
CA ARG A 528 -15.29 17.20 3.52
C ARG A 528 -16.65 16.49 3.46
N ASN A 529 -16.74 15.23 3.91
CA ASN A 529 -18.00 14.47 4.05
C ASN A 529 -18.78 14.83 5.31
N THR A 530 -18.22 15.65 6.20
CA THR A 530 -18.81 15.95 7.51
C THR A 530 -19.75 17.14 7.41
N ASN A 531 -20.78 17.15 8.26
CA ASN A 531 -21.75 18.25 8.35
C ASN A 531 -21.25 19.41 9.23
N GLU A 532 -20.01 19.37 9.70
CA GLU A 532 -19.46 20.44 10.52
C GLU A 532 -19.11 21.67 9.67
N SER A 533 -19.23 22.86 10.24
CA SER A 533 -18.94 24.13 9.55
C SER A 533 -17.58 24.13 8.84
N THR A 534 -16.54 23.58 9.47
CA THR A 534 -15.21 23.49 8.88
C THR A 534 -15.09 22.43 7.78
N GLY A 535 -15.87 21.35 7.84
CA GLY A 535 -15.96 20.34 6.78
C GLY A 535 -16.74 20.84 5.57
N VAL A 536 -17.88 21.49 5.82
CA VAL A 536 -18.71 22.17 4.82
C VAL A 536 -17.90 23.25 4.10
N ALA A 537 -17.22 24.14 4.84
CA ALA A 537 -16.35 25.16 4.25
C ALA A 537 -15.23 24.56 3.41
N LYS A 538 -14.61 23.46 3.87
CA LYS A 538 -13.57 22.74 3.12
C LYS A 538 -14.13 22.14 1.82
N LYS A 539 -15.32 21.54 1.86
CA LYS A 539 -16.01 21.00 0.67
C LYS A 539 -16.29 22.11 -0.35
N ILE A 540 -16.91 23.20 0.10
CA ILE A 540 -17.23 24.37 -0.74
C ILE A 540 -15.95 24.90 -1.42
N ARG A 541 -14.88 25.07 -0.65
CA ARG A 541 -13.60 25.60 -1.15
C ARG A 541 -12.90 24.67 -2.14
N GLU A 542 -12.91 23.36 -1.90
CA GLU A 542 -12.06 22.41 -2.65
C GLU A 542 -12.75 21.75 -3.83
N VAL A 543 -14.05 21.44 -3.70
CA VAL A 543 -14.80 20.69 -4.74
C VAL A 543 -16.10 21.35 -5.14
N GLY A 544 -16.59 22.33 -4.37
CA GLY A 544 -17.89 22.96 -4.55
C GLY A 544 -18.99 22.31 -3.70
N GLU A 545 -20.00 23.10 -3.33
CA GLU A 545 -21.10 22.66 -2.47
C GLU A 545 -21.88 21.47 -3.06
N ASP A 546 -22.10 21.51 -4.37
CA ASP A 546 -22.88 20.52 -5.12
C ASP A 546 -22.10 19.23 -5.45
N TYR A 547 -20.78 19.19 -5.18
CA TYR A 547 -19.98 18.01 -5.52
C TYR A 547 -20.33 16.83 -4.59
N THR A 548 -20.72 15.70 -5.16
CA THR A 548 -21.02 14.50 -4.38
C THR A 548 -19.72 13.79 -4.03
N LEU A 549 -19.36 13.82 -2.75
CA LEU A 549 -18.21 13.09 -2.23
C LEU A 549 -18.61 11.67 -1.84
N ASN A 550 -17.68 10.74 -2.02
CA ASN A 550 -17.85 9.38 -1.53
C ASN A 550 -17.66 9.36 -0.01
N LYS A 551 -18.62 8.80 0.73
CA LYS A 551 -18.51 8.61 2.18
C LYS A 551 -17.56 7.48 2.53
N TYR A 552 -16.76 7.67 3.57
CA TYR A 552 -15.77 6.73 4.07
C TYR A 552 -15.90 6.58 5.59
N PRO A 553 -17.01 5.99 6.06
CA PRO A 553 -17.34 6.00 7.47
C PRO A 553 -16.33 5.21 8.29
N VAL A 554 -15.91 5.80 9.40
CA VAL A 554 -15.15 5.12 10.45
C VAL A 554 -15.92 5.24 11.75
N LYS A 555 -15.87 4.22 12.60
CA LYS A 555 -16.46 4.32 13.94
C LYS A 555 -15.72 5.41 14.70
N LYS A 556 -16.43 6.31 15.37
CA LYS A 556 -15.81 7.35 16.20
C LYS A 556 -15.14 6.74 17.43
N TYR A 557 -13.95 7.22 17.79
CA TYR A 557 -13.23 6.85 19.01
C TYR A 557 -12.17 7.90 19.35
N ASP A 558 -11.68 7.89 20.59
CA ASP A 558 -10.56 8.75 20.99
C ASP A 558 -9.23 8.12 20.55
N LEU A 559 -8.73 8.56 19.39
CA LEU A 559 -7.37 8.24 18.95
C LEU A 559 -6.34 9.16 19.62
N LYS A 560 -6.71 10.41 19.92
CA LYS A 560 -5.78 11.43 20.42
C LYS A 560 -5.21 11.03 21.77
N GLY A 561 -6.03 10.48 22.66
CA GLY A 561 -5.63 10.05 24.00
C GLY A 561 -4.64 8.88 24.04
N LYS A 562 -4.40 8.20 22.91
CA LYS A 562 -3.51 7.04 22.82
C LYS A 562 -2.55 7.06 21.63
N SER A 563 -2.43 8.21 20.96
CA SER A 563 -1.57 8.38 19.80
C SER A 563 -0.30 9.15 20.15
N GLY A 564 0.85 8.64 19.74
CA GLY A 564 2.14 9.33 19.85
C GLY A 564 2.89 9.43 18.53
N LEU A 565 4.09 10.00 18.62
CA LEU A 565 5.01 10.07 17.49
C LEU A 565 6.15 9.08 17.70
N THR A 566 6.80 8.72 16.60
CA THR A 566 8.04 7.97 16.59
C THR A 566 8.94 8.46 15.45
N VAL A 567 10.15 7.92 15.39
CA VAL A 567 11.18 8.32 14.44
C VAL A 567 11.88 7.09 13.88
N ALA A 568 12.14 7.09 12.57
CA ALA A 568 12.98 6.06 11.99
C ALA A 568 14.42 6.31 12.44
N SER A 569 15.02 5.33 13.08
CA SER A 569 16.41 5.38 13.50
C SER A 569 17.27 4.56 12.55
N GLN A 570 18.50 5.02 12.36
CA GLN A 570 19.50 4.29 11.60
C GLN A 570 20.71 4.06 12.50
N LYS A 571 21.28 2.84 12.44
CA LYS A 571 22.66 2.66 12.84
C LYS A 571 23.50 3.44 11.84
N LEU A 572 24.04 4.59 12.26
CA LEU A 572 24.94 5.36 11.42
C LEU A 572 26.11 4.46 11.02
N SER A 573 26.44 4.43 9.72
CA SER A 573 27.54 3.62 9.22
C SER A 573 28.88 3.96 9.88
N THR A 574 28.99 5.18 10.39
CA THR A 574 30.12 5.78 11.09
C THR A 574 29.62 6.92 11.97
N THR A 575 30.33 7.26 13.04
CA THR A 575 30.15 8.54 13.75
C THR A 575 30.31 9.69 12.74
N PRO A 576 29.44 10.71 12.74
CA PRO A 576 29.60 11.87 11.85
C PRO A 576 30.99 12.50 11.99
N ASP A 577 31.62 12.86 10.86
CA ASP A 577 32.87 13.61 10.87
C ASP A 577 32.67 14.97 11.59
N HIS A 578 33.74 15.53 12.16
CA HIS A 578 33.65 16.87 12.76
C HIS A 578 33.21 17.90 11.69
N PRO A 579 32.35 18.89 12.01
CA PRO A 579 31.82 19.84 11.02
C PRO A 579 32.90 20.52 10.17
N LEU A 580 34.07 20.84 10.76
CA LEU A 580 35.20 21.43 10.04
C LEU A 580 35.77 20.49 8.96
N ASP A 581 35.82 19.19 9.23
CA ASP A 581 36.33 18.20 8.29
C ASP A 581 35.35 18.06 7.11
N VAL A 582 34.05 18.11 7.38
CA VAL A 582 33.01 18.12 6.34
C VAL A 582 33.13 19.37 5.46
N VAL A 583 33.29 20.55 6.07
CA VAL A 583 33.47 21.83 5.36
C VAL A 583 34.73 21.83 4.49
N ALA A 584 35.78 21.12 4.89
CA ALA A 584 37.03 20.99 4.14
C ALA A 584 36.94 20.04 2.92
N LYS A 585 35.88 19.22 2.81
CA LYS A 585 35.68 18.33 1.66
C LYS A 585 35.57 19.12 0.35
N LYS A 586 35.87 18.45 -0.77
CA LYS A 586 35.64 19.02 -2.11
C LYS A 586 34.15 19.28 -2.32
N PRO A 587 33.75 20.28 -3.13
CA PRO A 587 32.35 20.62 -3.38
C PRO A 587 31.63 19.60 -4.30
N ASN A 588 31.98 18.31 -4.20
CA ASN A 588 31.32 17.24 -4.95
C ASN A 588 29.92 16.99 -4.39
N ILE A 589 29.03 16.55 -5.27
CA ILE A 589 27.60 16.36 -5.00
C ILE A 589 27.30 14.86 -5.09
N LEU A 590 26.82 14.25 -4.02
CA LEU A 590 26.39 12.86 -4.01
C LEU A 590 24.89 12.75 -4.29
N SER A 591 24.49 11.85 -5.19
CA SER A 591 23.12 11.33 -5.27
C SER A 591 23.18 9.81 -5.26
N PHE A 592 22.43 9.18 -4.35
CA PHE A 592 22.58 7.75 -4.12
C PHE A 592 21.26 7.01 -3.85
N GLY A 593 21.26 5.68 -4.00
CA GLY A 593 20.12 4.78 -3.75
C GLY A 593 19.56 4.15 -5.02
N THR A 594 18.29 3.75 -5.03
CA THR A 594 17.69 3.13 -6.23
C THR A 594 17.56 4.12 -7.39
N ILE A 595 18.22 3.85 -8.52
CA ILE A 595 18.19 4.69 -9.72
C ILE A 595 16.92 4.39 -10.51
N ARG A 596 15.91 5.24 -10.33
CA ARG A 596 14.62 5.22 -11.01
C ARG A 596 13.97 6.61 -11.01
N PRO A 597 12.99 6.88 -11.89
CA PRO A 597 12.33 8.17 -11.94
C PRO A 597 11.74 8.64 -10.60
N GLY A 598 11.84 9.94 -10.32
CA GLY A 598 11.31 10.59 -9.13
C GLY A 598 12.18 10.46 -7.87
N LYS A 599 13.38 9.86 -7.97
CA LYS A 599 14.31 9.66 -6.82
C LYS A 599 15.47 10.68 -6.76
N GLY A 600 15.43 11.71 -7.60
CA GLY A 600 16.41 12.80 -7.62
C GLY A 600 17.59 12.58 -8.57
N PHE A 601 17.58 11.51 -9.36
CA PHE A 601 18.65 11.21 -10.31
C PHE A 601 18.53 12.06 -11.58
N GLU A 602 17.31 12.46 -11.95
CA GLU A 602 17.06 13.42 -13.03
C GLU A 602 17.61 14.80 -12.68
N GLU A 603 17.36 15.29 -11.46
CA GLU A 603 17.93 16.54 -10.95
C GLU A 603 19.45 16.46 -10.87
N ALA A 604 20.01 15.33 -10.43
CA ALA A 604 21.46 15.14 -10.35
C ALA A 604 22.11 15.07 -11.75
N LEU A 605 21.48 14.41 -12.72
CA LEU A 605 21.92 14.41 -14.12
C LEU A 605 21.93 15.84 -14.69
N LYS A 606 20.84 16.59 -14.48
CA LYS A 606 20.76 17.99 -14.91
C LYS A 606 21.77 18.89 -14.21
N LEU A 607 22.05 18.67 -12.92
CA LEU A 607 23.14 19.36 -12.22
C LEU A 607 24.48 19.15 -12.92
N ALA A 608 24.80 17.92 -13.33
CA ALA A 608 26.06 17.67 -14.05
C ALA A 608 26.12 18.36 -15.43
N GLN A 609 24.99 18.42 -16.13
CA GLN A 609 24.88 19.16 -17.39
C GLN A 609 25.10 20.66 -17.19
N LEU A 610 24.48 21.24 -16.15
CA LEU A 610 24.64 22.66 -15.81
C LEU A 610 26.06 22.99 -15.34
N VAL A 611 26.71 22.10 -14.59
CA VAL A 611 28.12 22.25 -14.21
C VAL A 611 29.00 22.26 -15.46
N LYS A 612 28.79 21.33 -16.39
CA LYS A 612 29.52 21.31 -17.68
C LYS A 612 29.32 22.60 -18.47
N GLN A 613 28.08 23.09 -18.58
CA GLN A 613 27.75 24.32 -19.31
C GLN A 613 28.37 25.57 -18.66
N ASN A 614 28.43 25.62 -17.32
CA ASN A 614 28.87 26.79 -16.56
C ASN A 614 30.30 26.67 -16.01
N ALA A 615 31.07 25.65 -16.42
CA ALA A 615 32.38 25.31 -15.87
C ALA A 615 33.32 26.53 -15.75
N SER A 616 33.48 27.29 -16.85
CA SER A 616 34.34 28.47 -16.87
C SER A 616 33.85 29.63 -16.00
N SER A 617 32.54 29.73 -15.72
CA SER A 617 32.01 30.72 -14.79
C SER A 617 32.18 30.28 -13.34
N ILE A 618 32.08 28.98 -13.08
CA ILE A 618 32.24 28.40 -11.74
C ILE A 618 33.70 28.50 -11.31
N GLU A 619 34.64 28.15 -12.19
CA GLU A 619 36.09 28.21 -11.94
C GLU A 619 36.59 29.61 -11.54
N LYS A 620 35.90 30.67 -12.01
CA LYS A 620 36.22 32.06 -11.63
C LYS A 620 35.75 32.43 -10.22
N LYS A 621 34.75 31.74 -9.70
CA LYS A 621 34.10 32.04 -8.42
C LYS A 621 34.62 31.18 -7.28
N ILE A 622 34.87 29.90 -7.56
CA ILE A 622 35.24 28.91 -6.56
C ILE A 622 36.42 28.07 -7.04
N PRO A 623 37.26 27.52 -6.13
CA PRO A 623 38.57 26.99 -6.51
C PRO A 623 38.50 25.62 -7.19
N GLN A 624 37.36 24.92 -7.07
CA GLN A 624 37.16 23.59 -7.62
C GLN A 624 35.76 23.49 -8.21
N ILE A 625 35.66 23.02 -9.46
CA ILE A 625 34.39 22.76 -10.12
C ILE A 625 33.76 21.50 -9.49
N PRO A 626 32.49 21.53 -9.05
CA PRO A 626 31.78 20.38 -8.49
C PRO A 626 31.78 19.17 -9.42
N ILE A 627 31.91 17.96 -8.88
CA ILE A 627 31.63 16.71 -9.61
C ILE A 627 30.38 16.07 -9.01
N VAL A 628 29.41 15.72 -9.85
CA VAL A 628 28.20 15.00 -9.45
C VAL A 628 28.47 13.49 -9.47
N LYS A 629 28.37 12.84 -8.32
CA LYS A 629 28.55 11.40 -8.17
C LYS A 629 27.21 10.70 -8.02
N LEU A 630 26.89 9.82 -8.96
CA LEU A 630 25.65 9.04 -8.97
C LEU A 630 25.96 7.59 -8.56
N ALA A 631 25.40 7.12 -7.45
CA ALA A 631 25.72 5.81 -6.89
C ALA A 631 24.47 5.01 -6.51
N GLY A 632 24.23 3.86 -7.13
CA GLY A 632 22.94 3.23 -6.89
C GLY A 632 22.59 1.96 -7.63
N ASP A 633 21.49 1.35 -7.20
CA ASP A 633 20.91 0.15 -7.82
C ASP A 633 20.13 0.53 -9.09
N PRO A 634 20.57 0.12 -10.29
CA PRO A 634 19.94 0.49 -11.56
C PRO A 634 18.61 -0.26 -11.76
N GLN A 635 17.49 0.42 -11.54
CA GLN A 635 16.15 -0.16 -11.69
C GLN A 635 15.42 0.34 -12.94
N ASP A 636 15.85 1.45 -13.53
CA ASP A 636 15.28 2.03 -14.74
C ASP A 636 16.29 2.08 -15.89
N LYS A 637 15.94 1.51 -17.04
CA LYS A 637 16.83 1.41 -18.20
C LYS A 637 17.05 2.76 -18.86
N GLU A 638 15.99 3.53 -19.07
CA GLU A 638 16.02 4.77 -19.83
C GLU A 638 16.83 5.84 -19.11
N LEU A 639 16.60 5.98 -17.80
CA LEU A 639 17.37 6.88 -16.96
C LEU A 639 18.85 6.50 -16.87
N MET A 640 19.16 5.21 -16.72
CA MET A 640 20.55 4.74 -16.73
C MET A 640 21.24 5.00 -18.07
N GLN A 641 20.54 4.77 -19.19
CA GLN A 641 21.06 5.07 -20.52
C GLN A 641 21.44 6.56 -20.62
N GLN A 642 20.52 7.46 -20.26
CA GLN A 642 20.77 8.92 -20.28
C GLN A 642 21.97 9.32 -19.43
N ILE A 643 22.11 8.76 -18.22
CA ILE A 643 23.22 9.03 -17.31
C ILE A 643 24.57 8.62 -17.92
N VAL A 644 24.64 7.41 -18.49
CA VAL A 644 25.88 6.87 -19.06
C VAL A 644 26.26 7.60 -20.36
N GLU A 645 25.28 7.86 -21.23
CA GLU A 645 25.48 8.63 -22.47
C GLU A 645 25.92 10.07 -22.18
N GLU A 646 25.42 10.70 -21.11
CA GLU A 646 25.89 12.02 -20.71
C GLU A 646 27.38 11.99 -20.35
N ARG A 647 27.86 10.96 -19.62
CA ARG A 647 29.28 10.85 -19.26
C ARG A 647 30.17 10.53 -20.46
N PHE A 648 29.84 9.50 -21.23
CA PHE A 648 30.74 8.90 -22.24
C PHE A 648 30.40 9.25 -23.69
N GLY A 649 29.21 9.79 -23.96
CA GLY A 649 28.69 10.05 -25.30
C GLY A 649 27.93 8.84 -25.88
N SER A 650 26.87 9.10 -26.65
CA SER A 650 26.00 8.05 -27.21
C SER A 650 26.77 7.04 -28.07
N VAL A 651 27.70 7.51 -28.91
CA VAL A 651 28.48 6.66 -29.81
C VAL A 651 29.28 5.58 -29.07
N ALA A 652 29.93 5.92 -27.95
CA ALA A 652 30.73 4.97 -27.18
C ALA A 652 29.83 3.92 -26.51
N VAL A 653 28.68 4.35 -25.99
CA VAL A 653 27.69 3.47 -25.36
C VAL A 653 27.07 2.52 -26.39
N GLU A 654 26.62 3.04 -27.53
CA GLU A 654 26.07 2.26 -28.64
C GLU A 654 27.08 1.21 -29.13
N THR A 655 28.36 1.56 -29.24
CA THR A 655 29.42 0.64 -29.65
C THR A 655 29.55 -0.55 -28.71
N TYR A 656 29.54 -0.31 -27.39
CA TYR A 656 29.52 -1.39 -26.41
C TYR A 656 28.26 -2.25 -26.54
N GLN A 657 27.10 -1.61 -26.68
CA GLN A 657 25.79 -2.27 -26.73
C GLN A 657 25.57 -3.12 -27.97
N ILE A 658 26.25 -2.83 -29.09
CA ILE A 658 26.27 -3.71 -30.27
C ILE A 658 26.89 -5.06 -29.92
N THR A 659 27.97 -5.07 -29.12
CA THR A 659 28.66 -6.31 -28.72
C THR A 659 28.03 -6.98 -27.50
N GLN A 660 27.39 -6.21 -26.63
CA GLN A 660 26.76 -6.65 -25.38
C GLN A 660 25.37 -6.01 -25.23
N ALA A 661 24.38 -6.61 -25.89
CA ALA A 661 23.02 -6.08 -25.91
C ALA A 661 22.33 -6.14 -24.54
N TYR A 662 21.58 -5.09 -24.21
CA TYR A 662 20.74 -5.08 -23.01
C TYR A 662 19.47 -5.93 -23.20
N ASP A 663 19.22 -6.90 -22.32
CA ASP A 663 17.95 -7.66 -22.31
C ASP A 663 16.98 -7.08 -21.27
N SER A 664 15.78 -6.71 -21.76
CA SER A 664 14.64 -6.30 -20.93
C SER A 664 14.20 -7.35 -19.89
N LYS A 665 14.60 -8.61 -20.03
CA LYS A 665 14.26 -9.72 -19.13
C LYS A 665 15.31 -9.99 -18.04
N PHE A 666 16.36 -9.18 -17.94
CA PHE A 666 17.37 -9.35 -16.90
C PHE A 666 16.78 -9.28 -15.48
N THR A 667 17.23 -10.19 -14.62
CA THR A 667 17.00 -10.12 -13.17
C THR A 667 17.70 -8.90 -12.56
N ASN A 668 17.37 -8.52 -11.32
CA ASN A 668 18.01 -7.38 -10.63
C ASN A 668 19.54 -7.52 -10.57
N SER A 669 20.05 -8.73 -10.31
CA SER A 669 21.51 -8.97 -10.29
C SER A 669 22.12 -8.78 -11.68
N GLN A 670 21.52 -9.37 -12.71
CA GLN A 670 22.01 -9.24 -14.08
C GLN A 670 21.98 -7.78 -14.57
N ARG A 671 20.97 -7.00 -14.17
CA ARG A 671 20.92 -5.55 -14.44
C ARG A 671 22.06 -4.80 -13.78
N ARG A 672 22.38 -5.10 -12.52
CA ARG A 672 23.54 -4.53 -11.81
C ARG A 672 24.84 -4.85 -12.55
N ASP A 673 25.06 -6.13 -12.85
CA ASP A 673 26.27 -6.60 -13.51
C ASP A 673 26.45 -5.96 -14.89
N TYR A 674 25.38 -5.88 -15.67
CA TYR A 674 25.40 -5.24 -16.99
C TYR A 674 25.90 -3.79 -16.93
N TRP A 675 25.25 -2.96 -16.12
CA TRP A 675 25.61 -1.53 -16.04
C TRP A 675 26.99 -1.32 -15.42
N LYS A 676 27.35 -2.13 -14.42
CA LYS A 676 28.69 -2.10 -13.82
C LYS A 676 29.77 -2.44 -14.84
N ASN A 677 29.58 -3.48 -15.64
CA ASN A 677 30.52 -3.88 -16.69
C ASN A 677 30.64 -2.83 -17.78
N LEU A 678 29.53 -2.25 -18.23
CA LEU A 678 29.53 -1.17 -19.22
C LEU A 678 30.33 0.03 -18.71
N VAL A 679 30.04 0.53 -17.51
CA VAL A 679 30.74 1.69 -16.93
C VAL A 679 32.22 1.40 -16.68
N ASN A 680 32.56 0.19 -16.25
CA ASN A 680 33.95 -0.23 -16.05
C ASN A 680 34.73 -0.25 -17.37
N GLU A 681 34.15 -0.82 -18.43
CA GLU A 681 34.79 -0.88 -19.75
C GLU A 681 34.98 0.52 -20.36
N LEU A 682 33.97 1.38 -20.31
CA LEU A 682 34.10 2.74 -20.83
C LEU A 682 35.08 3.58 -20.00
N ASN A 683 35.13 3.41 -18.68
CA ASN A 683 36.15 4.04 -17.84
C ASN A 683 37.56 3.50 -18.13
N ARG A 684 37.69 2.22 -18.48
CA ARG A 684 38.96 1.61 -18.91
C ARG A 684 39.45 2.27 -20.19
N GLN A 685 38.58 2.43 -21.19
CA GLN A 685 38.92 3.13 -22.45
C GLN A 685 39.33 4.59 -22.23
N VAL A 686 38.72 5.30 -21.28
CA VAL A 686 39.14 6.66 -20.92
C VAL A 686 40.53 6.68 -20.29
N LYS A 687 40.85 5.73 -19.41
CA LYS A 687 42.13 5.68 -18.67
C LYS A 687 43.29 5.12 -19.49
N GLU A 688 43.04 4.06 -20.26
CA GLU A 688 44.05 3.28 -20.98
C GLU A 688 44.16 3.71 -22.45
N ASP A 689 43.02 3.94 -23.11
CA ASP A 689 42.95 4.24 -24.55
C ASP A 689 42.86 5.75 -24.83
N GLY A 690 42.84 6.59 -23.78
CA GLY A 690 42.81 8.04 -23.87
C GLY A 690 41.49 8.62 -24.41
N ALA A 691 40.39 7.86 -24.33
CA ALA A 691 39.10 8.32 -24.79
C ALA A 691 38.62 9.58 -24.02
N THR A 692 38.13 10.59 -24.74
CA THR A 692 37.63 11.82 -24.12
C THR A 692 36.24 11.62 -23.53
N LEU A 693 36.03 12.05 -22.29
CA LEU A 693 34.70 12.08 -21.67
C LEU A 693 33.82 13.14 -22.34
N ASN A 694 32.56 12.79 -22.64
CA ASN A 694 31.56 13.78 -23.05
C ASN A 694 31.27 14.76 -21.91
N ASN A 695 31.15 14.27 -20.67
CA ASN A 695 30.98 15.11 -19.49
C ASN A 695 31.93 14.68 -18.37
N PRO A 696 32.99 15.45 -18.06
CA PRO A 696 33.94 15.10 -17.01
C PRO A 696 33.42 15.37 -15.58
N TYR A 697 32.28 16.06 -15.43
CA TYR A 697 31.73 16.51 -14.15
C TYR A 697 30.63 15.59 -13.60
N ILE A 698 30.47 14.38 -14.15
CA ILE A 698 29.57 13.32 -13.66
C ILE A 698 30.35 12.05 -13.44
N GLU A 699 30.33 11.46 -12.25
CA GLU A 699 30.90 10.15 -11.90
C GLU A 699 29.77 9.14 -11.66
N ILE A 700 29.89 7.92 -12.20
CA ILE A 700 28.83 6.91 -12.16
C ILE A 700 29.34 5.66 -11.44
N HIS A 701 28.60 5.22 -10.43
CA HIS A 701 28.83 3.97 -9.70
C HIS A 701 27.57 3.10 -9.74
N PRO A 702 27.41 2.25 -10.78
CA PRO A 702 26.30 1.31 -10.85
C PRO A 702 26.54 0.23 -9.78
N TRP A 703 25.80 0.35 -8.68
CA TRP A 703 25.94 -0.42 -7.44
C TRP A 703 27.26 -0.18 -6.67
N CYS A 704 27.14 0.01 -5.36
CA CYS A 704 28.27 0.16 -4.43
C CYS A 704 28.12 -0.78 -3.25
N GLU A 705 29.21 -1.42 -2.86
CA GLU A 705 29.33 -2.06 -1.56
C GLU A 705 29.38 -1.01 -0.44
N ALA A 706 29.07 -1.40 0.81
CA ALA A 706 28.97 -0.46 1.94
C ALA A 706 30.24 0.40 2.14
N HIS A 707 31.42 -0.21 1.98
CA HIS A 707 32.70 0.49 2.09
C HIS A 707 32.99 1.44 0.91
N GLU A 708 32.45 1.16 -0.28
CA GLU A 708 32.55 2.04 -1.44
C GLU A 708 31.65 3.26 -1.26
N LEU A 709 30.42 3.04 -0.76
CA LEU A 709 29.51 4.14 -0.42
C LEU A 709 30.10 5.06 0.66
N LEU A 710 30.77 4.50 1.67
CA LEU A 710 31.46 5.30 2.70
C LEU A 710 32.55 6.19 2.10
N LYS A 711 33.37 5.66 1.18
CA LYS A 711 34.37 6.47 0.46
C LYS A 711 33.73 7.59 -0.36
N LEU A 712 32.58 7.32 -0.98
CA LEU A 712 31.83 8.34 -1.72
C LEU A 712 31.33 9.45 -0.79
N LYS A 713 30.74 9.09 0.36
CA LYS A 713 30.32 10.03 1.41
C LYS A 713 31.49 10.91 1.87
N GLN A 714 32.67 10.32 2.11
CA GLN A 714 33.87 11.07 2.52
C GLN A 714 34.39 12.01 1.43
N SER A 715 34.10 11.73 0.16
CA SER A 715 34.56 12.53 -0.99
C SER A 715 33.62 13.67 -1.38
N CYS A 716 32.45 13.80 -0.74
CA CYS A 716 31.41 14.77 -1.10
C CYS A 716 31.04 15.68 0.07
N LYS A 717 30.82 16.97 -0.22
CA LYS A 717 30.31 17.97 0.73
C LYS A 717 28.80 18.16 0.63
N TYR A 718 28.26 17.99 -0.59
CA TYR A 718 26.85 18.22 -0.88
C TYR A 718 26.15 16.92 -1.23
N VAL A 719 24.85 16.88 -0.97
CA VAL A 719 23.99 15.75 -1.33
C VAL A 719 22.75 16.26 -2.04
N CYS A 720 22.40 15.64 -3.16
CA CYS A 720 21.15 15.88 -3.88
C CYS A 720 20.25 14.66 -3.72
N ARG A 721 19.20 14.78 -2.90
CA ARG A 721 18.26 13.69 -2.64
C ARG A 721 16.81 14.15 -2.65
N MET A 722 16.12 13.93 -3.75
CA MET A 722 14.69 14.24 -3.90
C MET A 722 13.85 13.04 -3.46
N ASP A 723 13.18 13.14 -2.32
CA ASP A 723 12.20 12.14 -1.89
C ASP A 723 10.78 12.70 -2.06
N ASP A 724 9.88 11.92 -2.68
CA ASP A 724 8.48 12.31 -2.96
C ASP A 724 7.71 12.76 -1.72
N MET A 725 8.03 12.17 -0.59
CA MET A 725 7.37 12.47 0.69
C MET A 725 8.16 13.50 1.50
N GLY A 726 9.28 14.00 0.95
CA GLY A 726 10.12 15.07 1.52
C GLY A 726 10.82 14.68 2.82
N MET A 727 11.40 15.68 3.50
CA MET A 727 11.98 15.47 4.82
C MET A 727 10.88 15.17 5.84
N ARG A 728 11.06 14.12 6.64
CA ARG A 728 10.08 13.60 7.61
C ARG A 728 10.74 12.57 8.53
N ASN A 729 10.06 12.13 9.59
CA ASN A 729 10.70 11.25 10.59
C ASN A 729 10.97 9.83 10.10
N ASN A 730 10.36 9.38 8.99
CA ASN A 730 10.70 8.13 8.30
C ASN A 730 11.32 8.34 6.91
N GLY A 731 11.94 9.49 6.67
CA GLY A 731 12.65 9.81 5.43
C GLY A 731 14.03 9.14 5.34
N SER A 732 14.10 7.81 5.44
CA SER A 732 15.35 7.05 5.63
C SER A 732 16.48 7.44 4.67
N ALA A 733 16.17 7.70 3.40
CA ALA A 733 17.18 8.08 2.42
C ALA A 733 17.79 9.48 2.64
N ILE A 734 17.05 10.41 3.26
CA ILE A 734 17.55 11.74 3.63
C ILE A 734 18.27 11.65 4.97
N ILE A 735 17.71 10.92 5.94
CA ILE A 735 18.30 10.70 7.27
C ILE A 735 19.71 10.11 7.13
N SER A 736 19.89 9.13 6.26
CA SER A 736 21.16 8.42 6.04
C SER A 736 22.31 9.26 5.47
N VAL A 737 22.06 10.52 5.15
CA VAL A 737 23.05 11.44 4.56
C VAL A 737 23.18 12.77 5.30
N LEU A 738 22.51 12.92 6.44
CA LEU A 738 22.70 14.06 7.33
C LEU A 738 24.13 14.11 7.91
N ASP A 739 24.83 12.97 7.91
CA ASP A 739 26.24 12.83 8.30
C ASP A 739 27.23 13.26 7.20
N VAL A 740 26.79 13.35 5.94
CA VAL A 740 27.67 13.63 4.80
C VAL A 740 28.02 15.11 4.71
N GLY A 741 27.02 15.98 4.80
CA GLY A 741 27.16 17.43 4.64
C GLY A 741 25.84 18.12 4.32
N VAL A 742 25.87 19.10 3.41
CA VAL A 742 24.69 19.92 3.08
C VAL A 742 23.74 19.13 2.17
N VAL A 743 22.53 18.84 2.66
CA VAL A 743 21.54 18.03 1.95
C VAL A 743 20.48 18.89 1.27
N TYR A 744 20.37 18.76 -0.05
CA TYR A 744 19.31 19.33 -0.87
C TYR A 744 18.20 18.30 -1.08
N THR A 745 16.97 18.68 -0.77
CA THR A 745 15.77 17.88 -0.97
C THR A 745 14.58 18.74 -1.40
N LYS A 746 13.37 18.19 -1.35
CA LYS A 746 12.13 18.88 -1.74
C LYS A 746 11.09 18.84 -0.64
N PHE A 747 10.17 19.80 -0.69
CA PHE A 747 8.96 19.77 0.10
C PHE A 747 8.07 18.58 -0.29
N GLY A 748 7.71 17.74 0.67
CA GLY A 748 6.87 16.57 0.48
C GLY A 748 5.42 16.73 0.94
N SER A 749 4.60 15.71 0.70
CA SER A 749 3.18 15.75 1.11
C SER A 749 2.94 15.57 2.62
N VAL A 750 3.96 15.12 3.35
CA VAL A 750 3.97 14.86 4.80
C VAL A 750 5.20 15.46 5.48
N THR A 751 5.85 16.46 4.86
CA THR A 751 6.93 17.19 5.51
C THR A 751 6.38 17.96 6.71
N ASP A 752 6.86 17.63 7.90
CA ASP A 752 6.45 18.26 9.16
C ASP A 752 7.03 19.67 9.29
N ASP A 753 6.34 20.55 10.01
CA ASP A 753 6.69 21.96 10.19
C ASP A 753 8.02 22.16 10.96
N VAL A 754 8.50 21.14 11.67
CA VAL A 754 9.81 21.20 12.33
C VAL A 754 10.98 21.26 11.33
N PHE A 755 10.76 20.83 10.07
CA PHE A 755 11.77 20.79 9.01
C PHE A 755 11.68 21.94 8.02
N ILE A 756 10.63 22.78 8.09
CA ILE A 756 10.47 23.92 7.18
C ILE A 756 11.23 25.14 7.72
N LYS A 757 11.51 26.12 6.85
CA LYS A 757 12.19 27.36 7.25
C LYS A 757 11.45 28.04 8.41
N GLY A 758 12.15 28.28 9.51
CA GLY A 758 11.60 28.81 10.76
C GLY A 758 11.22 27.76 11.81
N GLY A 759 11.17 26.47 11.45
CA GLY A 759 11.03 25.35 12.37
C GLY A 759 12.34 24.99 13.08
N LYS A 760 12.26 24.17 14.14
CA LYS A 760 13.41 23.79 15.01
C LYS A 760 14.62 23.29 14.21
N TYR A 761 14.40 22.52 13.15
CA TYR A 761 15.43 21.93 12.30
C TYR A 761 15.37 22.46 10.85
N GLY A 762 14.77 23.64 10.64
CA GLY A 762 14.56 24.22 9.31
C GLY A 762 15.84 24.58 8.55
N ASN A 763 16.99 24.61 9.23
CA ASN A 763 18.30 24.89 8.65
C ASN A 763 19.17 23.63 8.44
N ALA A 764 18.69 22.46 8.84
CA ALA A 764 19.42 21.19 8.74
C ALA A 764 19.45 20.63 7.30
N VAL A 765 18.42 20.95 6.50
CA VAL A 765 18.30 20.53 5.11
C VAL A 765 17.77 21.68 4.26
N ASP A 766 18.18 21.75 3.00
CA ASP A 766 17.63 22.71 2.04
C ASP A 766 16.46 22.08 1.27
N ILE A 767 15.23 22.45 1.64
CA ILE A 767 14.00 21.96 0.98
C ILE A 767 13.49 22.90 -0.14
N GLY A 768 14.18 24.01 -0.39
CA GLY A 768 13.75 25.09 -1.27
C GLY A 768 12.75 26.08 -0.66
N GLU A 769 12.56 27.22 -1.33
CA GLU A 769 11.67 28.31 -0.87
C GLU A 769 10.18 28.00 -1.05
N TYR A 770 9.82 27.33 -2.16
CA TYR A 770 8.44 27.11 -2.55
C TYR A 770 7.99 25.67 -2.27
N ARG A 771 6.86 25.52 -1.58
CA ARG A 771 6.18 24.24 -1.40
C ARG A 771 5.86 23.63 -2.78
N TYR A 772 6.30 22.39 -3.02
CA TYR A 772 6.25 21.69 -4.32
C TYR A 772 7.10 22.31 -5.46
N GLY A 773 8.02 23.21 -5.12
CA GLY A 773 9.01 23.79 -6.02
C GLY A 773 8.41 24.44 -7.26
N LYS A 774 8.81 24.03 -8.47
CA LYS A 774 8.33 24.63 -9.75
C LYS A 774 6.82 24.47 -9.98
N PHE A 775 6.19 23.55 -9.27
CA PHE A 775 4.75 23.32 -9.34
C PHE A 775 3.95 24.09 -8.30
N SER A 776 4.63 24.87 -7.44
CA SER A 776 3.99 25.74 -6.46
C SER A 776 3.03 26.72 -7.13
N LEU A 777 1.78 26.76 -6.64
CA LEU A 777 0.81 27.75 -7.09
C LEU A 777 1.31 29.18 -6.82
N LEU A 778 1.91 29.41 -5.64
CA LEU A 778 2.50 30.70 -5.29
C LEU A 778 3.61 31.13 -6.26
N LYS A 779 4.45 30.18 -6.71
CA LYS A 779 5.50 30.49 -7.70
C LYS A 779 4.88 30.81 -9.05
N LYS A 780 3.98 29.96 -9.55
CA LYS A 780 3.29 30.18 -10.83
C LYS A 780 2.48 31.46 -10.85
N GLU A 781 1.86 31.82 -9.73
CA GLU A 781 1.13 33.07 -9.55
C GLU A 781 2.07 34.26 -9.63
N LYS A 782 3.21 34.24 -8.92
CA LYS A 782 4.22 35.30 -9.01
C LYS A 782 4.79 35.43 -10.43
N ASP A 783 5.11 34.31 -11.08
CA ASP A 783 5.65 34.28 -12.45
C ASP A 783 4.61 34.82 -13.44
N PHE A 784 3.34 34.41 -13.30
CA PHE A 784 2.24 34.92 -14.12
C PHE A 784 2.01 36.41 -13.92
N ILE A 785 1.98 36.90 -12.67
CA ILE A 785 1.83 38.33 -12.38
C ILE A 785 2.99 39.12 -13.02
N LYS A 786 4.21 38.60 -12.94
CA LYS A 786 5.39 39.23 -13.52
C LYS A 786 5.33 39.29 -15.05
N GLU A 787 4.81 38.24 -15.70
CA GLU A 787 4.66 38.16 -17.17
C GLU A 787 3.41 38.89 -17.70
N HIS A 788 2.37 39.00 -16.87
CA HIS A 788 1.03 39.48 -17.24
C HIS A 788 0.47 40.46 -16.21
N ASP A 789 1.21 41.54 -15.94
CA ASP A 789 1.01 42.57 -14.89
C ASP A 789 -0.41 43.21 -14.81
N LYS A 790 -1.29 42.94 -15.78
CA LYS A 790 -2.67 43.49 -15.87
C LYS A 790 -3.75 42.43 -16.11
N GLU A 791 -3.41 41.16 -16.26
CA GLU A 791 -4.40 40.10 -16.47
C GLU A 791 -4.85 39.48 -15.15
N PRO A 792 -6.15 39.24 -14.95
CA PRO A 792 -6.62 38.50 -13.78
C PRO A 792 -6.07 37.07 -13.83
N LEU A 793 -5.67 36.55 -12.66
CA LEU A 793 -5.17 35.18 -12.54
C LEU A 793 -6.17 34.19 -13.15
N PRO A 794 -5.76 33.39 -14.15
CA PRO A 794 -6.68 32.52 -14.84
C PRO A 794 -7.17 31.41 -13.91
N LYS A 795 -8.46 31.04 -14.01
CA LYS A 795 -9.11 30.09 -13.08
C LYS A 795 -8.40 28.73 -12.96
N TRP A 796 -7.63 28.31 -13.96
CA TRP A 796 -6.85 27.07 -13.91
C TRP A 796 -5.64 27.16 -12.96
N LEU A 797 -5.12 28.36 -12.71
CA LEU A 797 -4.06 28.66 -11.73
C LEU A 797 -4.61 28.68 -10.28
N ILE A 798 -5.94 28.82 -10.13
CA ILE A 798 -6.65 28.89 -8.83
C ILE A 798 -7.12 27.49 -8.37
N LYS A 799 -7.33 26.53 -9.28
CA LYS A 799 -7.81 25.17 -8.93
C LYS A 799 -6.66 24.30 -8.39
N ASN A 800 -6.87 23.78 -7.18
CA ASN A 800 -5.83 23.12 -6.38
C ASN A 800 -5.31 21.79 -7.05
N PRO A 801 -3.99 21.55 -7.12
CA PRO A 801 -3.34 20.57 -8.01
C PRO A 801 -3.08 19.18 -7.35
N ASP A 802 -3.87 18.80 -6.35
CA ASP A 802 -3.41 17.91 -5.27
C ASP A 802 -3.19 16.40 -5.59
N SER A 803 -3.23 15.94 -6.85
CA SER A 803 -2.99 14.51 -7.13
C SER A 803 -1.83 14.17 -8.07
N ALA A 804 -1.39 15.05 -8.98
CA ALA A 804 -0.48 14.65 -10.07
C ALA A 804 1.01 15.03 -9.89
N TYR A 805 1.32 16.10 -9.16
CA TYR A 805 2.67 16.71 -9.18
C TYR A 805 3.67 16.10 -8.19
N LYS A 806 3.22 15.25 -7.26
CA LYS A 806 4.02 14.72 -6.14
C LYS A 806 5.23 13.88 -6.57
N ARG A 807 5.19 13.32 -7.79
CA ARG A 807 6.20 12.43 -8.38
C ARG A 807 6.84 12.98 -9.66
N GLN A 808 6.56 14.22 -10.02
CA GLN A 808 7.08 14.80 -11.26
C GLN A 808 8.57 15.14 -11.10
N PRO A 809 9.42 14.76 -12.07
CA PRO A 809 10.84 15.12 -12.07
C PRO A 809 11.05 16.64 -12.01
N GLU A 810 12.18 17.06 -11.43
CA GLU A 810 12.62 18.46 -11.30
C GLU A 810 11.62 19.33 -10.56
N SER A 811 10.98 18.75 -9.54
CA SER A 811 10.19 19.53 -8.60
C SER A 811 11.03 20.69 -8.01
N ARG A 812 12.30 20.43 -7.66
CA ARG A 812 13.30 21.46 -7.40
C ARG A 812 14.11 21.73 -8.66
N ASP A 813 14.32 23.01 -8.95
CA ASP A 813 15.11 23.45 -10.10
C ASP A 813 16.60 23.17 -9.86
N PRO A 814 17.26 22.35 -10.70
CA PRO A 814 18.69 22.09 -10.61
C PRO A 814 19.55 23.37 -10.66
N GLN A 815 19.11 24.41 -11.37
CA GLN A 815 19.84 25.68 -11.44
C GLN A 815 19.86 26.38 -10.09
N ASP A 816 18.75 26.36 -9.35
CA ASP A 816 18.68 26.97 -8.02
C ASP A 816 19.61 26.23 -7.03
N ILE A 817 19.71 24.90 -7.15
CA ILE A 817 20.61 24.08 -6.33
C ILE A 817 22.07 24.44 -6.65
N LEU A 818 22.44 24.48 -7.95
CA LEU A 818 23.80 24.85 -8.35
C LEU A 818 24.17 26.27 -7.91
N ASN A 819 23.24 27.22 -8.04
CA ASN A 819 23.44 28.60 -7.58
C ASN A 819 23.67 28.65 -6.06
N SER A 820 22.90 27.88 -5.28
CA SER A 820 23.09 27.74 -3.83
C SER A 820 24.47 27.19 -3.48
N ILE A 821 24.91 26.12 -4.15
CA ILE A 821 26.23 25.52 -3.93
C ILE A 821 27.35 26.53 -4.20
N VAL A 822 27.30 27.21 -5.35
CA VAL A 822 28.32 28.20 -5.71
C VAL A 822 28.34 29.36 -4.71
N ALA A 823 27.17 29.90 -4.33
CA ALA A 823 27.08 30.98 -3.35
C ALA A 823 27.60 30.58 -1.97
N ARG A 824 27.32 29.34 -1.52
CA ARG A 824 27.81 28.80 -0.25
C ARG A 824 29.33 28.62 -0.24
N GLU A 825 29.92 28.16 -1.34
CA GLU A 825 31.38 28.08 -1.48
C GLU A 825 32.02 29.49 -1.53
N GLU A 826 31.43 30.46 -2.23
CA GLU A 826 31.87 31.87 -2.21
C GLU A 826 31.81 32.44 -0.78
N ASN A 827 30.72 32.17 -0.05
CA ASN A 827 30.56 32.53 1.35
C ASN A 827 31.65 31.89 2.24
N GLN A 828 31.90 30.59 2.08
CA GLN A 828 32.93 29.88 2.82
C GLN A 828 34.33 30.48 2.58
N LEU A 829 34.65 30.89 1.35
CA LEU A 829 35.90 31.58 1.03
C LEU A 829 35.99 32.94 1.74
N ALA A 830 34.91 33.72 1.73
CA ALA A 830 34.84 35.01 2.43
C ALA A 830 35.05 34.88 3.94
N TYR A 831 34.57 33.77 4.53
CA TYR A 831 34.76 33.42 5.94
C TYR A 831 35.95 32.48 6.20
N SER A 832 36.93 32.37 5.29
CA SER A 832 38.06 31.43 5.44
C SER A 832 38.88 31.60 6.73
N LYS A 833 38.90 32.80 7.32
CA LYS A 833 39.55 33.08 8.62
C LYS A 833 38.68 32.76 9.83
N ASP A 834 37.38 32.57 9.62
CA ASP A 834 36.37 32.37 10.65
C ASP A 834 35.28 31.42 10.12
N ILE A 835 35.71 30.19 9.78
CA ILE A 835 34.91 29.21 9.04
C ILE A 835 33.60 28.88 9.76
N ILE A 836 33.58 28.97 11.10
CA ILE A 836 32.39 28.71 11.92
C ILE A 836 31.22 29.64 11.56
N ASN A 837 31.50 30.81 10.99
CA ASN A 837 30.50 31.76 10.55
C ASN A 837 29.98 31.54 9.13
N SER A 838 30.60 30.64 8.36
CA SER A 838 30.13 30.27 7.03
C SER A 838 28.77 29.56 7.05
N GLU A 839 28.00 29.73 5.99
CA GLU A 839 26.70 29.08 5.84
C GLU A 839 26.82 27.54 5.80
N ASN A 840 27.89 27.02 5.18
CA ASN A 840 28.16 25.59 5.14
C ASN A 840 28.35 25.02 6.53
N TYR A 841 29.23 25.63 7.35
CA TYR A 841 29.46 25.16 8.72
C TYR A 841 28.16 25.15 9.53
N LYS A 842 27.40 26.25 9.51
CA LYS A 842 26.12 26.37 10.23
C LYS A 842 25.11 25.30 9.79
N THR A 843 24.95 25.09 8.48
CA THR A 843 24.04 24.04 7.97
C THR A 843 24.49 22.64 8.38
N ILE A 844 25.80 22.35 8.33
CA ILE A 844 26.35 21.04 8.73
C ILE A 844 26.13 20.78 10.22
N VAL A 845 26.41 21.78 11.08
CA VAL A 845 26.14 21.68 12.52
C VAL A 845 24.66 21.38 12.78
N GLU A 846 23.74 22.10 12.12
CA GLU A 846 22.30 21.86 12.27
C GLU A 846 21.87 20.48 11.73
N ALA A 847 22.47 19.99 10.65
CA ALA A 847 22.22 18.65 10.10
C ALA A 847 22.66 17.54 11.07
N GLN A 848 23.86 17.68 11.63
CA GLN A 848 24.41 16.75 12.62
C GLN A 848 23.66 16.82 13.95
N LYS A 849 23.24 18.01 14.37
CA LYS A 849 22.34 18.23 15.52
C LYS A 849 21.01 17.53 15.32
N LEU A 850 20.38 17.68 14.15
CA LEU A 850 19.15 16.96 13.83
C LEU A 850 19.35 15.44 13.90
N LEU A 851 20.47 14.94 13.37
CA LEU A 851 20.79 13.51 13.38
C LEU A 851 20.95 12.97 14.80
N THR A 852 21.66 13.70 15.66
CA THR A 852 21.99 13.30 17.05
C THR A 852 20.85 13.55 18.04
N GLU A 853 20.10 14.64 17.89
CA GLU A 853 18.96 14.93 18.78
C GLU A 853 17.69 14.16 18.41
N ARG A 854 17.54 13.68 17.17
CA ARG A 854 16.27 13.13 16.68
C ARG A 854 16.39 11.70 16.14
N PHE A 855 17.37 11.41 15.28
CA PHE A 855 17.42 10.17 14.50
C PHE A 855 18.29 9.05 15.10
N THR A 856 18.44 9.02 16.43
CA THR A 856 19.24 8.00 17.14
C THR A 856 18.43 6.74 17.43
N LEU A 857 19.14 5.61 17.63
CA LEU A 857 18.52 4.37 18.09
C LEU A 857 17.82 4.56 19.44
N LYS A 858 18.46 5.30 20.36
CA LYS A 858 17.90 5.64 21.67
C LYS A 858 16.56 6.35 21.55
N ASN A 859 16.45 7.41 20.75
CA ASN A 859 15.19 8.15 20.62
C ASN A 859 14.03 7.30 20.05
N ALA A 860 14.32 6.40 19.11
CA ALA A 860 13.30 5.49 18.62
C ALA A 860 12.78 4.56 19.71
N VAL A 861 13.67 4.10 20.60
CA VAL A 861 13.31 3.29 21.77
C VAL A 861 12.58 4.11 22.82
N ASP A 862 13.07 5.31 23.15
CA ASP A 862 12.46 6.24 24.10
C ASP A 862 11.02 6.55 23.68
N HIS A 863 10.79 6.86 22.40
CA HIS A 863 9.43 7.08 21.88
C HIS A 863 8.54 5.85 22.01
N LEU A 864 9.05 4.64 21.76
CA LEU A 864 8.25 3.44 21.99
C LEU A 864 7.93 3.27 23.48
N LEU A 865 8.90 3.46 24.38
CA LEU A 865 8.70 3.40 25.83
C LEU A 865 7.66 4.44 26.31
N GLU A 866 7.74 5.68 25.83
CA GLU A 866 6.73 6.71 26.09
C GLU A 866 5.33 6.26 25.63
N ASN A 867 5.22 5.77 24.39
CA ASN A 867 3.95 5.42 23.79
C ASN A 867 3.29 4.22 24.46
N VAL A 868 4.07 3.27 24.98
CA VAL A 868 3.55 2.10 25.69
C VAL A 868 3.37 2.32 27.20
N GLY A 869 3.61 3.54 27.70
CA GLY A 869 3.38 3.91 29.10
C GLY A 869 4.51 3.50 30.05
N LEU A 870 5.72 3.29 29.53
CA LEU A 870 6.93 2.92 30.28
C LEU A 870 7.95 4.08 30.33
N GLN A 871 7.49 5.33 30.22
CA GLN A 871 8.34 6.52 30.21
C GLN A 871 9.23 6.66 31.46
N ASP A 872 8.82 6.08 32.59
CA ASP A 872 9.58 6.15 33.85
C ASP A 872 10.90 5.38 33.78
N LEU A 873 11.06 4.49 32.79
CA LEU A 873 12.29 3.74 32.53
C LEU A 873 13.31 4.51 31.70
N ILE A 874 12.92 5.63 31.09
CA ILE A 874 13.77 6.38 30.17
C ILE A 874 14.93 6.99 30.94
N ILE A 875 16.15 6.60 30.56
CA ILE A 875 17.36 7.16 31.13
C ILE A 875 17.54 8.57 30.54
N LYS A 876 17.37 9.57 31.40
CA LYS A 876 17.68 10.97 31.05
C LYS A 876 19.19 11.14 31.10
N GLU A 877 19.81 11.27 29.94
CA GLU A 877 21.21 11.70 29.87
C GLU A 877 21.30 13.12 30.43
N LYS A 878 22.34 13.36 31.25
CA LYS A 878 22.82 14.73 31.41
C LYS A 878 23.30 15.13 30.02
N VAL A 879 22.63 16.10 29.41
CA VAL A 879 23.09 16.70 28.16
C VAL A 879 24.54 17.12 28.41
N ASP A 880 25.50 16.44 27.79
CA ASP A 880 26.84 16.99 27.68
C ASP A 880 26.67 18.24 26.81
N ASP A 881 27.02 19.40 27.38
CA ASP A 881 27.02 20.71 26.74
C ASP A 881 28.09 20.79 25.63
N LEU A 882 28.20 19.78 24.78
CA LEU A 882 29.15 19.66 23.68
C LEU A 882 28.90 20.68 22.54
N LEU A 883 27.91 21.57 22.69
CA LEU A 883 27.61 22.64 21.75
C LEU A 883 27.20 23.98 22.40
N GLU A 884 27.29 24.15 23.73
CA GLU A 884 27.33 25.51 24.26
C GLU A 884 28.71 26.07 24.00
N THR A 885 28.75 27.15 23.23
CA THR A 885 29.93 27.97 22.99
C THR A 885 30.53 28.43 24.32
N GLU A 886 31.47 27.69 24.87
CA GLU A 886 32.35 28.24 25.89
C GLU A 886 33.16 29.37 25.25
N GLU A 887 33.05 30.57 25.83
CA GLU A 887 33.88 31.71 25.45
C GLU A 887 35.36 31.30 25.49
N PRO A 888 36.14 31.55 24.42
CA PRO A 888 37.55 31.14 24.33
C PRO A 888 38.46 31.65 25.46
N LEU A 889 37.98 32.63 26.25
CA LEU A 889 38.70 33.26 27.35
C LEU A 889 38.63 32.47 28.67
N LEU A 890 37.57 31.69 28.90
CA LEU A 890 37.40 30.88 30.12
C LEU A 890 38.17 29.54 30.03
N THR A 891 38.25 28.95 28.84
CA THR A 891 39.01 27.70 28.61
C THR A 891 40.53 27.91 28.68
N GLN A 892 41.03 29.13 28.43
CA GLN A 892 42.45 29.46 28.64
C GLN A 892 42.81 29.64 30.12
N THR A 893 41.89 30.14 30.95
CA THR A 893 42.13 30.33 32.38
C THR A 893 42.03 29.03 33.17
N ASN A 894 41.12 28.12 32.79
CA ASN A 894 40.98 26.82 33.45
C ASN A 894 42.07 25.82 33.05
N ASN A 895 42.51 25.80 31.78
CA ASN A 895 43.61 24.93 31.35
C ASN A 895 44.99 25.31 31.93
N LEU A 896 45.18 26.58 32.32
CA LEU A 896 46.39 27.01 33.04
C LEU A 896 46.39 26.58 34.51
N GLY A 897 45.22 26.32 35.10
CA GLY A 897 45.07 25.79 36.46
C GLY A 897 45.34 24.29 36.56
N GLU A 898 44.88 23.50 35.58
CA GLU A 898 45.01 22.03 35.62
C GLU A 898 46.41 21.52 35.20
N LEU A 899 47.15 22.30 34.40
CA LEU A 899 48.56 22.00 34.06
C LEU A 899 49.54 22.17 35.24
N ALA A 900 49.09 22.73 36.37
CA ALA A 900 49.93 22.90 37.56
C ALA A 900 49.97 21.67 38.48
N THR A 901 49.14 20.63 38.23
CA THR A 901 48.89 19.57 39.24
C THR A 901 49.13 18.12 38.82
N ILE A 902 49.59 17.82 37.60
CA ILE A 902 49.84 16.42 37.20
C ILE A 902 51.34 16.11 37.15
N LEU A 903 51.79 15.35 38.16
CA LEU A 903 53.06 14.62 38.20
C LEU A 903 53.03 13.46 37.17
N PRO A 904 54.09 13.23 36.38
CA PRO A 904 54.07 12.16 35.39
C PRO A 904 54.46 10.81 36.01
N GLU A 905 53.56 9.82 35.92
CA GLU A 905 53.90 8.40 36.09
C GLU A 905 54.18 7.69 34.75
N ARG A 906 55.06 6.70 34.83
CA ARG A 906 55.88 6.11 33.76
C ARG A 906 55.08 5.47 32.61
N LEU A 907 55.34 5.93 31.40
CA LEU A 907 55.05 5.22 30.14
C LEU A 907 56.04 4.05 29.94
N TYR A 908 55.50 2.86 29.70
CA TYR A 908 56.23 1.72 29.13
C TYR A 908 56.40 1.93 27.62
N LEU A 909 57.66 1.86 27.18
CA LEU A 909 58.13 2.03 25.82
C LEU A 909 57.74 0.86 24.91
N SER A 910 57.10 1.14 23.75
CA SER A 910 57.20 0.25 22.59
C SER A 910 58.48 0.55 21.82
N LYS A 911 59.28 -0.48 21.61
CA LYS A 911 60.58 -0.45 20.92
C LYS A 911 60.44 -0.20 19.42
N SER A 912 61.00 0.92 18.95
CA SER A 912 61.74 1.02 17.68
C SER A 912 62.52 2.35 17.65
N CYS A 913 63.79 2.25 18.05
CA CYS A 913 64.93 3.18 18.01
C CYS A 913 65.10 4.04 16.73
N PRO A 914 66.08 4.98 16.68
CA PRO A 914 66.69 5.81 17.74
C PRO A 914 67.09 7.25 17.27
N GLU A 915 67.81 7.97 18.15
CA GLU A 915 68.71 9.13 17.89
C GLU A 915 68.05 10.52 17.71
N LEU A 916 68.44 11.62 18.36
CA LEU A 916 69.56 12.05 19.23
C LEU A 916 69.03 13.27 20.05
N GLY A 917 69.18 13.33 21.38
CA GLY A 917 70.17 14.18 22.09
C GLY A 917 70.03 15.68 21.81
N PHE A 918 69.86 16.60 22.78
CA PHE A 918 70.76 16.79 23.92
C PHE A 918 70.38 18.00 24.80
N PHE A 919 70.76 17.89 26.08
CA PHE A 919 70.98 18.93 27.12
C PHE A 919 69.81 19.70 27.74
N GLY A 920 69.50 19.31 28.98
CA GLY A 920 68.81 20.15 29.96
C GLY A 920 69.77 21.01 30.80
N SER A 921 69.19 21.90 31.61
CA SER A 921 69.79 22.33 32.87
C SER A 921 68.70 22.62 33.90
N ARG A 922 68.97 22.21 35.14
CA ARG A 922 68.11 22.21 36.31
C ARG A 922 68.06 23.62 36.93
N ARG A 923 66.87 24.16 37.19
CA ARG A 923 66.66 25.19 38.23
C ARG A 923 65.90 24.60 39.40
N SER A 924 66.23 25.05 40.61
CA SER A 924 65.67 24.52 41.85
C SER A 924 64.32 25.16 42.18
N LYS A 925 63.44 24.39 42.83
CA LYS A 925 62.05 24.76 43.16
C LYS A 925 61.87 26.11 43.88
N LEU A 926 62.89 26.55 44.63
CA LEU A 926 62.86 27.80 45.40
C LEU A 926 62.87 29.05 44.50
N GLU A 927 63.55 29.00 43.35
CA GLU A 927 63.59 30.14 42.40
C GLU A 927 62.26 30.30 41.65
N ILE A 928 61.46 29.23 41.52
CA ILE A 928 60.16 29.24 40.83
C ILE A 928 59.06 29.78 41.78
N GLU A 929 59.19 29.56 43.10
CA GLU A 929 58.21 30.02 44.08
C GLU A 929 58.31 31.53 44.38
N GLU A 930 59.51 32.13 44.34
CA GLU A 930 59.66 33.59 44.52
C GLU A 930 59.11 34.41 43.35
N ASP A 931 59.25 33.93 42.11
CA ASP A 931 58.71 34.62 40.92
C ASP A 931 57.18 34.49 40.80
N ASN A 932 56.61 33.35 41.22
CA ASN A 932 55.15 33.17 41.28
C ASN A 932 54.48 34.07 42.33
N ASN A 933 55.18 34.37 43.44
CA ASN A 933 54.67 35.30 44.46
C ASN A 933 54.77 36.77 44.03
N LYS A 934 55.72 37.12 43.15
CA LYS A 934 55.75 38.44 42.49
C LYS A 934 54.60 38.59 41.49
N LEU A 935 54.32 37.55 40.68
CA LEU A 935 53.22 37.58 39.70
C LEU A 935 51.84 37.71 40.35
N LYS A 936 51.61 37.08 41.51
CA LYS A 936 50.34 37.18 42.25
C LYS A 936 50.06 38.58 42.80
N LYS A 937 51.09 39.37 43.11
CA LYS A 937 50.91 40.76 43.60
C LYS A 937 50.61 41.76 42.47
N SER A 938 50.97 41.47 41.22
CA SER A 938 50.71 42.34 40.07
C SER A 938 49.30 42.20 39.47
N ILE A 939 48.60 41.10 39.76
CA ILE A 939 47.27 40.79 39.19
C ILE A 939 46.11 41.35 40.03
N ILE A 940 46.36 41.79 41.27
CA ILE A 940 45.31 42.31 42.18
C ILE A 940 45.03 43.83 41.96
N VAL A 941 45.70 44.48 41.00
CA VAL A 941 45.42 45.86 40.61
C VAL A 941 45.16 45.93 39.11
N PHE A 942 44.06 45.35 38.63
CA PHE A 942 43.36 45.74 37.41
C PHE A 942 41.91 45.27 37.43
#